data_AF-A0A8T5KQ48-F1
#
_entry.id   AF-A0A8T5KQ48-F1
#
_cell.length_a   1.000
_cell.length_b   1.000
_cell.length_c   1.000
_cell.angle_alpha   90.00
_cell.angle_beta   90.00
_cell.angle_gamma   90.00
#
_symmetry.space_group_name_H-M   'P 1'
#
loop_
_entity.id
_entity.type
_entity.pdbx_description
1 polymer ?
#
loop_
_entity_poly.entity_id
_entity_poly.type
_entity_poly.pdbx_seq_one_letter_code
_entity_poly.pdbx_strand_id
1 'polypeptide(L)'
;MKRLSNELKSSLSAAKLKALCILNDLPTSGNKSDLVGRLIESGLSKKELGIEDLVEQTIAKASASEELDALQPSLSLEDDDTITPEVEPPKQPAAAPVVVLVSDDDILDAEVLDAEFITLDEEVKVPKTQVVKQPTTNSAESPATLLDMIKQPKIAAVFLVIMIIGAGTWYYFNNQLEPFTADNLRYGDDMSYIIEDGDFMASEGFLDLVLDQIETEDDICKLRLIFAGTGGVAITEGDSSQLVSQTSLDRMGAVSAKGGQGMDWLTVEAVSSYDLDSFTLQRHLRSSIPGSNACSDFPASVGGTAELTSTKWTEIRDRATIGTAVDWNLNIEDTYQGNLMTFGVGGLFGELETISPGLSMLLQPVELQELLSNNYIDDGSSGSSQGWDWRVLGTETRGSTEMWKIVATNQDIQDLCLGSASMTLLVEENNPWATEQTVNVVISGSDSNRQGCSTTSKLLGDYVLPDGELAMNHKFVKTSLSRGSKTLELGLSYDARPQANELSPSDDELTNWGPNGQHMPDDSVLRDHNLEAAIQCFDYFQTAASGAAAALDDNGYVWRAVDQKYAQSTQWNISWIASDDAAGWVTFNMTGTPTQENCQFDKKGTYDETVSYNRDLIPQVLNLSTIENSLLDVNRFPSLSSNDGVFTSSGVYHQETRIGYLVVVPGSGINSILSNIGDATDGATTVDISREWTEDGWNKQFNLVADATDGRVIGWNYVMNT
;
A
#
# COMPACT_ATOMS: atom_id res chain seq x y z
N MET A 1 -14.74 -59.51 8.62
CA MET A 1 -15.98 -58.75 8.33
C MET A 1 -15.93 -58.27 6.90
N LYS A 2 -17.07 -58.32 6.21
CA LYS A 2 -17.19 -58.26 4.75
C LYS A 2 -16.85 -56.87 4.18
N ARG A 3 -16.18 -56.90 3.01
CA ARG A 3 -15.92 -55.78 2.09
C ARG A 3 -17.17 -54.95 1.81
N LEU A 4 -17.08 -53.64 2.06
CA LEU A 4 -17.92 -52.57 1.53
C LEU A 4 -16.95 -51.54 0.92
N SER A 5 -16.26 -51.92 -0.15
CA SER A 5 -15.09 -51.19 -0.64
C SER A 5 -15.22 -50.75 -2.09
N ASN A 6 -16.40 -50.35 -2.58
CA ASN A 6 -16.49 -49.93 -3.98
C ASN A 6 -17.50 -48.83 -4.37
N GLU A 7 -18.15 -48.11 -3.44
CA GLU A 7 -19.16 -47.10 -3.85
C GLU A 7 -19.05 -45.71 -3.20
N LEU A 8 -17.85 -45.26 -2.83
CA LEU A 8 -17.61 -43.82 -2.59
C LEU A 8 -16.48 -43.34 -3.50
N LYS A 9 -16.81 -43.07 -4.77
CA LYS A 9 -15.91 -42.34 -5.67
C LYS A 9 -16.17 -40.84 -5.51
N SER A 10 -15.35 -40.19 -4.70
CA SER A 10 -15.25 -38.72 -4.70
C SER A 10 -14.61 -38.25 -6.01
N SER A 11 -15.18 -37.22 -6.64
CA SER A 11 -14.63 -36.54 -7.82
C SER A 11 -13.36 -35.74 -7.52
N LEU A 12 -13.08 -35.41 -6.25
CA LEU A 12 -11.94 -34.60 -5.83
C LEU A 12 -10.61 -35.35 -5.94
N SER A 13 -9.51 -34.69 -6.29
CA SER A 13 -8.19 -35.33 -6.33
C SER A 13 -7.72 -35.77 -4.93
N ALA A 14 -6.81 -36.76 -4.87
CA ALA A 14 -6.25 -37.20 -3.58
C ALA A 14 -5.51 -36.07 -2.85
N ALA A 15 -4.95 -35.10 -3.58
CA ALA A 15 -4.33 -33.90 -3.01
C ALA A 15 -5.36 -32.99 -2.33
N LYS A 16 -6.50 -32.72 -2.98
CA LYS A 16 -7.59 -31.92 -2.39
C LYS A 16 -8.20 -32.58 -1.14
N LEU A 17 -8.35 -33.91 -1.16
CA LEU A 17 -8.83 -34.67 0.02
C LEU A 17 -7.83 -34.65 1.18
N LYS A 18 -6.52 -34.65 0.91
CA LYS A 18 -5.49 -34.47 1.95
C LYS A 18 -5.50 -33.05 2.50
N ALA A 19 -5.66 -32.04 1.66
CA ALA A 19 -5.80 -30.65 2.10
C ALA A 19 -7.04 -30.46 2.98
N LEU A 20 -8.18 -31.05 2.61
CA LEU A 20 -9.38 -31.07 3.44
C LEU A 20 -9.17 -31.81 4.77
N CYS A 21 -8.37 -32.88 4.78
CA CYS A 21 -7.98 -33.54 6.04
C CYS A 21 -7.11 -32.61 6.90
N ILE A 22 -6.16 -31.88 6.32
CA ILE A 22 -5.30 -30.92 7.05
C ILE A 22 -6.13 -29.78 7.63
N LEU A 23 -7.09 -29.25 6.88
CA LEU A 23 -7.99 -28.18 7.31
C LEU A 23 -8.93 -28.59 8.46
N ASN A 24 -9.13 -29.90 8.67
CA ASN A 24 -10.00 -30.45 9.73
C ASN A 24 -9.20 -31.22 10.80
N ASP A 25 -7.88 -31.01 10.89
CA ASP A 25 -6.97 -31.68 11.83
C ASP A 25 -6.99 -33.22 11.78
N LEU A 26 -7.20 -33.78 10.60
CA LEU A 26 -7.24 -35.22 10.35
C LEU A 26 -5.94 -35.78 9.74
N PRO A 27 -5.56 -37.04 10.05
CA PRO A 27 -4.37 -37.66 9.47
C PRO A 27 -4.49 -37.86 7.95
N THR A 28 -3.43 -37.55 7.20
CA THR A 28 -3.40 -37.55 5.71
C THR A 28 -2.91 -38.84 5.06
N SER A 29 -2.61 -39.87 5.86
CA SER A 29 -2.11 -41.17 5.38
C SER A 29 -3.23 -42.12 4.96
N GLY A 30 -3.09 -42.84 3.84
CA GLY A 30 -4.05 -43.86 3.38
C GLY A 30 -4.52 -43.67 1.93
N ASN A 31 -5.38 -44.59 1.46
CA ASN A 31 -5.96 -44.52 0.12
C ASN A 31 -7.10 -43.50 0.06
N LYS A 32 -7.47 -43.06 -1.15
CA LYS A 32 -8.51 -42.05 -1.38
C LYS A 32 -9.83 -42.35 -0.66
N SER A 33 -10.24 -43.61 -0.61
CA SER A 33 -11.44 -44.07 0.13
C SER A 33 -11.33 -43.86 1.64
N ASP A 34 -10.13 -44.03 2.21
CA ASP A 34 -9.89 -43.91 3.64
C ASP A 34 -9.87 -42.44 4.07
N LEU A 35 -9.45 -41.54 3.18
CA LEU A 35 -9.51 -40.08 3.40
C LEU A 35 -10.95 -39.58 3.33
N VAL A 36 -11.72 -40.02 2.32
CA VAL A 36 -13.14 -39.67 2.18
C VAL A 36 -13.97 -40.19 3.35
N GLY A 37 -13.73 -41.42 3.81
CA GLY A 37 -14.42 -41.98 4.97
C GLY A 37 -14.20 -41.17 6.25
N ARG A 38 -12.96 -40.74 6.51
CA ARG A 38 -12.62 -39.91 7.68
C ARG A 38 -13.24 -38.51 7.62
N LEU A 39 -13.30 -37.91 6.43
CA LEU A 39 -13.92 -36.60 6.26
C LEU A 39 -15.44 -36.64 6.47
N ILE A 40 -16.11 -37.75 6.12
CA ILE A 40 -17.53 -37.95 6.43
C ILE A 40 -17.74 -38.16 7.93
N GLU A 41 -16.86 -38.93 8.58
CA GLU A 41 -16.92 -39.14 10.04
C GLU A 41 -16.65 -37.87 10.84
N SER A 42 -15.87 -36.92 10.31
CA SER A 42 -15.64 -35.60 10.89
C SER A 42 -16.77 -34.58 10.61
N GLY A 43 -17.81 -34.97 9.88
CA GLY A 43 -19.03 -34.17 9.69
C GLY A 43 -19.13 -33.43 8.35
N LEU A 44 -18.21 -33.62 7.39
CA LEU A 44 -18.37 -33.03 6.06
C LEU A 44 -19.48 -33.74 5.28
N SER A 45 -20.27 -32.97 4.55
CA SER A 45 -21.37 -33.50 3.75
C SER A 45 -20.84 -34.25 2.52
N LYS A 46 -21.58 -35.26 2.08
CA LYS A 46 -21.24 -36.03 0.86
C LYS A 46 -21.18 -35.15 -0.40
N LYS A 47 -21.90 -34.03 -0.41
CA LYS A 47 -21.92 -33.04 -1.50
C LYS A 47 -20.60 -32.27 -1.57
N GLU A 48 -20.06 -31.84 -0.43
CA GLU A 48 -18.74 -31.17 -0.35
C GLU A 48 -17.58 -32.10 -0.73
N LEU A 49 -17.76 -33.40 -0.53
CA LEU A 49 -16.79 -34.43 -0.94
C LEU A 49 -17.00 -34.92 -2.38
N GLY A 50 -17.93 -34.34 -3.14
CA GLY A 50 -18.16 -34.66 -4.54
C GLY A 50 -18.57 -36.12 -4.79
N ILE A 51 -19.39 -36.69 -3.90
CA ILE A 51 -19.95 -38.04 -4.04
C ILE A 51 -21.35 -37.91 -4.64
N GLU A 52 -21.55 -38.43 -5.85
CA GLU A 52 -22.87 -38.49 -6.50
C GLU A 52 -23.75 -39.56 -5.82
N ASP A 53 -24.86 -39.14 -5.19
CA ASP A 53 -25.86 -40.08 -4.68
C ASP A 53 -26.63 -40.70 -5.85
N LEU A 54 -26.42 -42.00 -6.09
CA LEU A 54 -27.28 -42.79 -6.97
C LEU A 54 -28.65 -42.96 -6.30
N VAL A 55 -29.62 -42.15 -6.73
CA VAL A 55 -31.03 -42.30 -6.35
C VAL A 55 -31.58 -43.57 -7.00
N GLU A 56 -31.76 -44.61 -6.20
CA GLU A 56 -32.47 -45.82 -6.59
C GLU A 56 -33.98 -45.50 -6.71
N GLN A 57 -34.50 -45.53 -7.94
CA GLN A 57 -35.92 -45.38 -8.24
C GLN A 57 -36.73 -46.56 -7.69
N THR A 58 -37.64 -46.30 -6.75
CA THR A 58 -38.83 -47.13 -6.55
C THR A 58 -40.08 -46.41 -7.06
N ILE A 59 -40.67 -47.00 -8.11
CA ILE A 59 -41.89 -46.59 -8.81
C ILE A 59 -43.13 -47.04 -8.03
N ALA A 60 -44.07 -46.11 -7.74
CA ALA A 60 -45.51 -46.39 -7.73
C ALA A 60 -46.36 -45.10 -7.88
N LYS A 61 -46.89 -44.89 -9.11
CA LYS A 61 -48.19 -44.29 -9.56
C LYS A 61 -49.07 -43.59 -8.50
N ALA A 62 -49.79 -42.49 -8.71
CA ALA A 62 -50.23 -41.60 -9.82
C ALA A 62 -50.83 -40.34 -9.10
N SER A 63 -51.05 -39.13 -9.62
CA SER A 63 -51.43 -38.61 -10.94
C SER A 63 -51.20 -37.08 -11.01
N ALA A 64 -50.92 -36.59 -12.23
CA ALA A 64 -50.96 -35.22 -12.81
C ALA A 64 -51.91 -34.18 -12.14
N SER A 65 -51.74 -32.84 -12.22
CA SER A 65 -51.00 -31.91 -13.12
C SER A 65 -51.04 -30.47 -12.56
N GLU A 66 -49.95 -29.70 -12.68
CA GLU A 66 -49.84 -28.36 -13.34
C GLU A 66 -48.50 -27.68 -12.97
N GLU A 67 -47.75 -27.28 -14.01
CA GLU A 67 -46.43 -26.63 -14.01
C GLU A 67 -46.56 -25.10 -13.99
N LEU A 68 -45.60 -24.38 -13.38
CA LEU A 68 -44.65 -23.54 -14.13
C LEU A 68 -43.46 -23.06 -13.25
N ASP A 69 -42.27 -23.24 -13.81
CA ASP A 69 -41.01 -22.47 -13.72
C ASP A 69 -41.13 -20.98 -13.35
N ALA A 70 -40.08 -20.22 -12.99
CA ALA A 70 -38.71 -20.40 -12.54
C ALA A 70 -38.13 -18.97 -12.38
N LEU A 71 -36.93 -18.90 -11.78
CA LEU A 71 -35.90 -17.88 -11.95
C LEU A 71 -35.92 -16.60 -11.07
N GLN A 72 -34.73 -16.42 -10.50
CA GLN A 72 -34.21 -15.35 -9.65
C GLN A 72 -34.04 -14.04 -10.42
N PRO A 73 -33.99 -12.87 -9.72
CA PRO A 73 -33.36 -11.67 -10.26
C PRO A 73 -32.10 -11.28 -9.47
N SER A 74 -31.09 -10.95 -10.26
CA SER A 74 -29.93 -10.09 -10.00
C SER A 74 -30.34 -8.65 -9.65
N LEU A 75 -29.56 -7.97 -8.82
CA LEU A 75 -29.69 -6.53 -8.55
C LEU A 75 -28.58 -5.77 -9.28
N SER A 76 -28.96 -5.07 -10.33
CA SER A 76 -28.20 -4.02 -11.02
C SER A 76 -28.80 -2.67 -10.63
N LEU A 77 -27.99 -1.64 -10.40
CA LEU A 77 -28.45 -0.26 -10.18
C LEU A 77 -27.50 0.74 -10.86
N GLU A 78 -27.92 1.21 -12.02
CA GLU A 78 -27.62 2.45 -12.76
C GLU A 78 -28.79 2.55 -13.78
N ASP A 79 -29.36 3.68 -14.20
CA ASP A 79 -29.41 5.06 -13.73
C ASP A 79 -30.62 5.72 -14.45
N ASP A 80 -30.89 6.98 -14.11
CA ASP A 80 -31.41 8.04 -15.00
C ASP A 80 -32.92 8.45 -15.04
N ASP A 81 -33.04 9.76 -15.28
CA ASP A 81 -34.05 10.78 -14.99
C ASP A 81 -35.41 10.74 -15.74
N THR A 82 -36.43 11.44 -15.19
CA THR A 82 -37.25 12.49 -15.88
C THR A 82 -38.26 13.22 -14.93
N ILE A 83 -37.86 14.39 -14.42
CA ILE A 83 -38.48 15.74 -14.52
C ILE A 83 -40.03 15.98 -14.32
N THR A 84 -40.38 16.49 -13.12
CA THR A 84 -41.20 17.72 -12.74
C THR A 84 -42.74 17.87 -13.01
N PRO A 85 -43.44 18.94 -12.50
CA PRO A 85 -43.80 19.27 -11.09
C PRO A 85 -45.27 19.79 -10.92
N GLU A 86 -45.83 19.90 -9.69
CA GLU A 86 -46.86 20.93 -9.41
C GLU A 86 -47.00 21.33 -7.91
N VAL A 87 -46.46 22.51 -7.57
CA VAL A 87 -46.99 23.64 -6.77
C VAL A 87 -47.66 23.43 -5.39
N GLU A 88 -47.01 24.02 -4.37
CA GLU A 88 -47.39 24.39 -2.97
C GLU A 88 -48.40 25.57 -2.84
N PRO A 89 -48.79 26.14 -1.66
CA PRO A 89 -49.02 25.69 -0.25
C PRO A 89 -50.31 26.41 0.33
N PRO A 90 -50.47 26.92 1.59
CA PRO A 90 -49.97 26.60 2.95
C PRO A 90 -51.07 26.55 4.07
N LYS A 91 -50.76 26.02 5.28
CA LYS A 91 -51.01 26.72 6.57
C LYS A 91 -50.49 25.99 7.81
N GLN A 92 -49.86 26.78 8.68
CA GLN A 92 -49.29 26.49 10.00
C GLN A 92 -50.29 26.92 11.13
N PRO A 93 -49.96 26.85 12.44
CA PRO A 93 -50.29 25.79 13.42
C PRO A 93 -51.21 26.25 14.58
N ALA A 94 -51.74 25.33 15.40
CA ALA A 94 -52.25 25.66 16.75
C ALA A 94 -52.32 24.46 17.73
N ALA A 95 -51.64 24.65 18.87
CA ALA A 95 -51.75 24.15 20.25
C ALA A 95 -52.71 23.01 20.69
N ALA A 96 -52.19 22.26 21.67
CA ALA A 96 -52.74 21.26 22.62
C ALA A 96 -54.01 21.74 23.41
N PRO A 97 -54.72 20.95 24.27
CA PRO A 97 -54.24 19.80 25.10
C PRO A 97 -55.25 18.66 25.46
N VAL A 98 -54.80 17.74 26.34
CA VAL A 98 -55.51 17.06 27.46
C VAL A 98 -55.43 15.51 27.49
N VAL A 99 -54.56 15.03 28.39
CA VAL A 99 -54.67 14.00 29.45
C VAL A 99 -55.70 12.85 29.31
N VAL A 100 -55.21 11.60 29.35
CA VAL A 100 -55.85 10.45 30.03
C VAL A 100 -54.77 9.56 30.69
N LEU A 101 -54.91 9.32 32.00
CA LEU A 101 -54.25 8.31 32.82
C LEU A 101 -55.02 6.99 32.71
N VAL A 102 -54.39 5.80 32.76
CA VAL A 102 -54.30 4.86 33.93
C VAL A 102 -53.40 3.65 33.56
N SER A 103 -52.46 3.31 34.46
CA SER A 103 -51.87 2.01 34.92
C SER A 103 -51.75 0.78 33.98
N ASP A 104 -50.77 -0.12 34.10
CA ASP A 104 -50.26 -0.86 35.27
C ASP A 104 -48.75 -1.25 35.20
N ASP A 105 -48.17 -1.38 36.41
CA ASP A 105 -47.01 -2.13 36.93
C ASP A 105 -46.06 -2.92 36.00
N ASP A 106 -44.75 -2.65 36.10
CA ASP A 106 -43.77 -3.55 36.77
C ASP A 106 -42.32 -3.04 36.68
N ILE A 107 -41.77 -2.63 37.83
CA ILE A 107 -40.44 -2.92 38.41
C ILE A 107 -39.18 -2.80 37.50
N LEU A 108 -38.28 -1.86 37.84
CA LEU A 108 -36.90 -2.10 38.31
C LEU A 108 -36.22 -0.77 38.70
N ASP A 109 -35.97 -0.60 40.00
CA ASP A 109 -35.28 0.53 40.62
C ASP A 109 -33.77 0.50 40.33
N ALA A 110 -33.23 1.62 39.86
CA ALA A 110 -31.83 2.00 40.05
C ALA A 110 -31.76 3.53 40.21
N GLU A 111 -31.53 3.93 41.45
CA GLU A 111 -31.43 5.30 41.95
C GLU A 111 -30.16 5.99 41.39
N VAL A 112 -30.36 7.09 40.66
CA VAL A 112 -29.32 8.02 40.20
C VAL A 112 -29.43 9.27 41.06
N LEU A 113 -28.35 9.64 41.76
CA LEU A 113 -28.21 10.91 42.46
C LEU A 113 -27.33 11.84 41.61
N ASP A 114 -27.97 12.79 40.93
CA ASP A 114 -27.32 13.99 40.40
C ASP A 114 -27.03 14.97 41.54
N ALA A 115 -25.78 15.43 41.61
CA ALA A 115 -25.34 16.49 42.49
C ALA A 115 -25.53 17.86 41.79
N GLU A 116 -26.40 18.68 42.35
CA GLU A 116 -26.62 20.06 41.92
C GLU A 116 -25.49 20.99 42.42
N PHE A 117 -25.04 21.86 41.52
CA PHE A 117 -24.01 22.87 41.66
C PHE A 117 -24.37 23.93 42.72
N ILE A 118 -23.39 24.34 43.53
CA ILE A 118 -23.44 25.62 44.26
C ILE A 118 -22.25 26.47 43.82
N THR A 119 -22.59 27.58 43.18
CA THR A 119 -21.74 28.70 42.83
C THR A 119 -21.22 29.41 44.08
N LEU A 120 -19.93 29.74 44.08
CA LEU A 120 -19.27 30.58 45.07
C LEU A 120 -19.15 31.99 44.51
N ASP A 121 -19.91 32.93 45.04
CA ASP A 121 -19.58 34.35 44.97
C ASP A 121 -20.04 35.09 46.24
N GLU A 122 -19.20 36.05 46.62
CA GLU A 122 -19.50 37.29 47.34
C GLU A 122 -19.25 37.41 48.88
N GLU A 123 -18.13 38.09 49.16
CA GLU A 123 -17.89 39.21 50.08
C GLU A 123 -18.34 39.25 51.56
N VAL A 124 -17.30 39.48 52.37
CA VAL A 124 -17.18 40.09 53.71
C VAL A 124 -18.30 41.08 54.13
N LYS A 125 -18.91 40.83 55.31
CA LYS A 125 -19.30 41.88 56.30
C LYS A 125 -19.56 41.33 57.72
N VAL A 126 -19.28 42.19 58.69
CA VAL A 126 -19.04 42.03 60.16
C VAL A 126 -20.38 42.05 60.98
N PRO A 127 -20.45 41.54 62.23
CA PRO A 127 -21.67 40.94 62.85
C PRO A 127 -22.42 41.82 63.88
N LYS A 128 -23.63 41.38 64.32
CA LYS A 128 -24.36 41.90 65.50
C LYS A 128 -25.17 40.84 66.29
N THR A 129 -24.59 40.39 67.41
CA THR A 129 -25.03 40.24 68.83
C THR A 129 -26.54 40.21 69.27
N GLN A 130 -26.91 39.10 69.97
CA GLN A 130 -27.78 38.84 71.17
C GLN A 130 -29.33 39.17 71.15
N VAL A 131 -30.27 38.47 71.83
CA VAL A 131 -30.39 38.03 73.25
C VAL A 131 -31.47 36.91 73.46
N VAL A 132 -31.08 35.85 74.17
CA VAL A 132 -31.71 34.98 75.24
C VAL A 132 -33.25 34.91 75.48
N LYS A 133 -33.79 33.66 75.58
CA LYS A 133 -34.69 33.14 76.66
C LYS A 133 -34.84 31.59 76.63
N GLN A 134 -34.54 30.93 77.76
CA GLN A 134 -34.86 29.53 78.17
C GLN A 134 -35.82 29.60 79.41
N PRO A 135 -36.48 28.54 79.95
CA PRO A 135 -36.09 27.11 80.04
C PRO A 135 -37.24 26.07 79.81
N THR A 136 -37.03 24.76 79.57
CA THR A 136 -36.77 23.70 80.57
C THR A 136 -36.67 22.31 79.87
N THR A 137 -35.61 21.54 80.22
CA THR A 137 -35.48 20.05 80.41
C THR A 137 -36.08 19.08 79.35
N ASN A 138 -35.37 18.15 78.70
CA ASN A 138 -34.28 17.24 79.12
C ASN A 138 -33.48 16.64 77.92
N SER A 139 -32.28 16.14 78.24
CA SER A 139 -31.34 15.31 77.45
C SER A 139 -30.31 16.07 76.60
N ALA A 140 -29.15 16.34 77.21
CA ALA A 140 -27.93 16.78 76.55
C ALA A 140 -26.85 15.70 76.72
N GLU A 141 -26.45 15.06 75.62
CA GLU A 141 -25.08 14.60 75.44
C GLU A 141 -24.35 15.69 74.66
N SER A 142 -23.24 16.17 75.22
CA SER A 142 -22.35 17.16 74.61
C SER A 142 -21.62 16.56 73.40
N PRO A 143 -21.56 17.22 72.22
CA PRO A 143 -20.63 16.84 71.18
C PRO A 143 -19.23 17.30 71.59
N ALA A 144 -18.32 16.35 71.77
CA ALA A 144 -16.90 16.63 71.93
C ALA A 144 -16.39 17.38 70.68
N THR A 145 -15.70 18.49 70.92
CA THR A 145 -15.10 19.33 69.88
C THR A 145 -13.89 18.62 69.25
N LEU A 146 -13.65 18.91 67.96
CA LEU A 146 -12.54 18.41 67.11
C LEU A 146 -11.14 18.42 67.76
N LEU A 147 -10.92 19.22 68.81
CA LEU A 147 -9.67 19.29 69.56
C LEU A 147 -9.41 18.07 70.47
N ASP A 148 -10.43 17.35 70.92
CA ASP A 148 -10.25 16.14 71.74
C ASP A 148 -9.97 14.88 70.90
N MET A 149 -10.22 14.92 69.59
CA MET A 149 -9.92 13.82 68.67
C MET A 149 -8.44 13.77 68.23
N ILE A 150 -7.69 14.86 68.41
CA ILE A 150 -6.27 14.98 68.02
C ILE A 150 -5.30 14.47 69.11
N LYS A 151 -5.75 14.29 70.35
CA LYS A 151 -4.88 13.87 71.47
C LYS A 151 -4.67 12.36 71.59
N GLN A 152 -5.28 11.54 70.73
CA GLN A 152 -5.00 10.10 70.69
C GLN A 152 -3.91 9.80 69.64
N PRO A 153 -2.76 9.19 70.05
CA PRO A 153 -1.63 8.96 69.15
C PRO A 153 -1.95 8.00 67.99
N LYS A 154 -3.08 7.29 68.04
CA LYS A 154 -3.53 6.37 66.99
C LYS A 154 -4.35 7.04 65.89
N ILE A 155 -4.94 8.22 66.12
CA ILE A 155 -5.78 8.94 65.14
C ILE A 155 -4.95 9.97 64.36
N ALA A 156 -3.91 10.55 64.98
CA ALA A 156 -3.00 11.48 64.33
C ALA A 156 -2.23 10.86 63.15
N ALA A 157 -1.88 9.57 63.24
CA ALA A 157 -1.20 8.85 62.15
C ALA A 157 -2.11 8.65 60.92
N VAL A 158 -3.39 8.35 61.14
CA VAL A 158 -4.36 8.18 60.05
C VAL A 158 -4.66 9.51 59.37
N PHE A 159 -4.78 10.61 60.14
CA PHE A 159 -4.96 11.95 59.57
C PHE A 159 -3.72 12.46 58.82
N LEU A 160 -2.51 12.14 59.29
CA LEU A 160 -1.26 12.43 58.57
C LEU A 160 -1.13 11.59 57.30
N VAL A 161 -1.56 10.33 57.32
CA VAL A 161 -1.58 9.47 56.13
C VAL A 161 -2.64 9.96 55.13
N ILE A 162 -3.83 10.40 55.55
CA ILE A 162 -4.84 10.98 54.65
C ILE A 162 -4.40 12.36 54.14
N MET A 163 -3.66 13.15 54.91
CA MET A 163 -3.05 14.40 54.42
C MET A 163 -1.87 14.15 53.47
N ILE A 164 -1.05 13.12 53.69
CA ILE A 164 0.08 12.76 52.81
C ILE A 164 -0.44 12.09 51.53
N ILE A 165 -1.48 11.26 51.62
CA ILE A 165 -2.16 10.68 50.46
C ILE A 165 -2.95 11.76 49.71
N GLY A 166 -3.70 12.62 50.41
CA GLY A 166 -4.45 13.72 49.80
C GLY A 166 -3.59 14.84 49.20
N ALA A 167 -2.44 15.15 49.82
CA ALA A 167 -1.46 16.09 49.25
C ALA A 167 -0.58 15.42 48.17
N GLY A 168 -0.32 14.12 48.27
CA GLY A 168 0.42 13.34 47.28
C GLY A 168 -0.37 13.09 46.00
N THR A 169 -1.68 12.85 46.09
CA THR A 169 -2.55 12.71 44.91
C THR A 169 -2.76 14.04 44.20
N TRP A 170 -2.89 15.16 44.92
CA TRP A 170 -3.06 16.47 44.30
C TRP A 170 -1.85 16.89 43.45
N TYR A 171 -0.62 16.55 43.87
CA TYR A 171 0.59 16.84 43.10
C TYR A 171 0.77 15.92 41.88
N TYR A 172 0.25 14.68 41.94
CA TYR A 172 0.31 13.70 40.85
C TYR A 172 -0.71 14.00 39.74
N PHE A 173 -1.91 14.46 40.08
CA PHE A 173 -2.95 14.78 39.09
C PHE A 173 -2.78 16.16 38.44
N ASN A 174 -2.04 17.07 39.06
CA ASN A 174 -1.96 18.48 38.61
C ASN A 174 -0.68 18.83 37.83
N ASN A 175 0.13 17.82 37.50
CA ASN A 175 1.33 17.90 36.66
C ASN A 175 1.23 17.02 35.41
N GLN A 176 0.05 16.51 35.06
CA GLN A 176 -0.14 15.81 33.79
C GLN A 176 -0.37 16.86 32.71
N LEU A 177 0.30 16.72 31.55
CA LEU A 177 -0.04 17.52 30.37
C LEU A 177 -1.54 17.47 30.13
N GLU A 178 -2.12 18.55 29.61
CA GLU A 178 -3.50 18.52 29.18
C GLU A 178 -3.64 17.49 28.04
N PRO A 179 -4.61 16.56 28.14
CA PRO A 179 -4.92 15.66 27.03
C PRO A 179 -5.35 16.44 25.80
N PHE A 180 -4.86 16.06 24.62
CA PHE A 180 -5.24 16.70 23.37
C PHE A 180 -5.50 15.67 22.26
N THR A 181 -6.14 16.10 21.19
CA THR A 181 -6.32 15.31 19.95
C THR A 181 -5.32 15.76 18.92
N ALA A 182 -4.81 14.84 18.09
CA ALA A 182 -3.91 15.16 17.00
C ALA A 182 -4.44 16.32 16.14
N ASP A 183 -3.57 17.25 15.82
CA ASP A 183 -3.89 18.43 15.04
C ASP A 183 -4.03 18.08 13.55
N ASN A 184 -5.03 18.66 12.89
CA ASN A 184 -5.17 18.51 11.44
C ASN A 184 -4.07 19.31 10.72
N LEU A 185 -3.56 18.73 9.62
CA LEU A 185 -2.71 19.43 8.67
C LEU A 185 -3.45 20.60 8.00
N ARG A 186 -2.67 21.59 7.58
CA ARG A 186 -3.13 22.81 6.91
C ARG A 186 -2.27 23.08 5.68
N TYR A 187 -2.88 23.70 4.68
CA TYR A 187 -2.15 24.23 3.53
C TYR A 187 -1.13 25.28 4.01
N GLY A 188 0.15 25.08 3.67
CA GLY A 188 1.26 25.91 4.12
C GLY A 188 1.90 25.48 5.45
N ASP A 189 1.49 24.35 6.03
CA ASP A 189 2.25 23.75 7.14
C ASP A 189 3.66 23.35 6.64
N ASP A 190 4.70 23.68 7.41
CA ASP A 190 6.11 23.38 7.11
C ASP A 190 6.84 23.05 8.41
N MET A 191 7.57 21.94 8.45
CA MET A 191 8.36 21.52 9.59
C MET A 191 9.75 21.08 9.13
N SER A 192 10.78 21.65 9.74
CA SER A 192 12.16 21.21 9.54
C SER A 192 12.61 20.30 10.68
N TYR A 193 13.49 19.35 10.38
CA TYR A 193 14.02 18.39 11.34
C TYR A 193 15.48 18.04 11.05
N ILE A 194 16.13 17.45 12.05
CA ILE A 194 17.46 16.84 11.95
C ILE A 194 17.28 15.32 11.95
N ILE A 195 18.10 14.65 11.15
CA ILE A 195 18.19 13.20 11.03
C ILE A 195 19.46 12.75 11.76
N GLU A 196 19.28 11.96 12.81
CA GLU A 196 20.35 11.41 13.64
C GLU A 196 20.35 9.88 13.57
N ASP A 197 21.52 9.27 13.82
CA ASP A 197 21.71 7.82 13.96
C ASP A 197 21.11 6.98 12.82
N GLY A 198 21.14 7.50 11.58
CA GLY A 198 20.64 6.81 10.40
C GLY A 198 21.51 5.61 10.02
N ASP A 199 20.91 4.44 10.00
CA ASP A 199 21.52 3.16 9.69
C ASP A 199 20.49 2.26 9.00
N PHE A 200 20.70 2.02 7.72
CA PHE A 200 19.92 1.08 6.92
C PHE A 200 20.81 -0.07 6.46
N MET A 201 20.33 -1.30 6.54
CA MET A 201 21.09 -2.50 6.22
C MET A 201 20.23 -3.51 5.48
N ALA A 202 20.73 -4.01 4.36
CA ALA A 202 20.12 -5.10 3.59
C ALA A 202 21.17 -6.18 3.31
N SER A 203 20.78 -7.45 3.33
CA SER A 203 21.67 -8.57 3.05
C SER A 203 20.99 -9.68 2.27
N GLU A 204 21.78 -10.47 1.54
CA GLU A 204 21.31 -11.63 0.78
C GLU A 204 20.17 -11.26 -0.18
N GLY A 205 19.06 -11.97 -0.22
CA GLY A 205 17.97 -11.70 -1.17
C GLY A 205 17.21 -10.38 -0.93
N PHE A 206 17.43 -9.69 0.20
CA PHE A 206 16.98 -8.29 0.34
C PHE A 206 17.84 -7.31 -0.47
N LEU A 207 19.02 -7.74 -0.96
CA LEU A 207 19.83 -6.92 -1.85
C LEU A 207 19.23 -6.81 -3.24
N ASP A 208 18.49 -7.80 -3.72
CA ASP A 208 17.88 -7.76 -5.05
C ASP A 208 16.93 -6.57 -5.18
N LEU A 209 16.23 -6.22 -4.07
CA LEU A 209 15.39 -5.01 -3.98
C LEU A 209 16.17 -3.68 -4.14
N VAL A 210 17.49 -3.69 -3.91
CA VAL A 210 18.35 -2.50 -3.87
C VAL A 210 19.36 -2.46 -5.03
N LEU A 211 19.85 -3.62 -5.48
CA LEU A 211 20.95 -3.76 -6.43
C LEU A 211 20.51 -4.00 -7.87
N ASP A 212 19.26 -4.40 -8.14
CA ASP A 212 18.77 -4.65 -9.52
C ASP A 212 18.88 -3.42 -10.44
N GLN A 213 19.02 -2.22 -9.87
CA GLN A 213 19.18 -0.96 -10.60
C GLN A 213 20.65 -0.48 -10.69
N ILE A 214 21.60 -1.20 -10.09
CA ILE A 214 23.02 -0.82 -10.03
C ILE A 214 23.84 -1.96 -10.63
N GLU A 215 24.35 -1.79 -11.84
CA GLU A 215 25.28 -2.75 -12.44
C GLU A 215 26.59 -2.78 -11.64
N THR A 216 26.81 -3.84 -10.86
CA THR A 216 28.09 -4.07 -10.17
C THR A 216 28.66 -5.43 -10.53
N GLU A 217 29.93 -5.49 -10.94
CA GLU A 217 30.65 -6.76 -11.17
C GLU A 217 31.00 -7.50 -9.85
N ASP A 218 30.82 -6.82 -8.72
CA ASP A 218 31.14 -7.31 -7.38
C ASP A 218 29.99 -8.16 -6.80
N ASP A 219 30.31 -9.34 -6.26
CA ASP A 219 29.36 -10.19 -5.50
C ASP A 219 29.15 -9.59 -4.10
N ILE A 220 28.28 -8.58 -4.01
CA ILE A 220 27.88 -7.92 -2.78
C ILE A 220 26.88 -8.81 -2.06
N CYS A 221 27.17 -9.16 -0.81
CA CYS A 221 26.29 -10.01 0.01
C CYS A 221 25.63 -9.25 1.18
N LYS A 222 26.14 -8.05 1.49
CA LYS A 222 25.50 -7.12 2.44
C LYS A 222 25.84 -5.67 2.11
N LEU A 223 24.83 -4.80 2.20
CA LEU A 223 24.91 -3.37 1.98
C LEU A 223 24.42 -2.64 3.23
N ARG A 224 25.14 -1.59 3.65
CA ARG A 224 24.76 -0.76 4.78
C ARG A 224 24.95 0.71 4.45
N LEU A 225 23.92 1.51 4.68
CA LEU A 225 23.89 2.94 4.50
C LEU A 225 23.90 3.60 5.88
N ILE A 226 24.90 4.41 6.16
CA ILE A 226 24.97 5.22 7.38
C ILE A 226 24.75 6.66 6.96
N PHE A 227 23.76 7.32 7.54
CA PHE A 227 23.37 8.66 7.13
C PHE A 227 22.98 9.56 8.31
N ALA A 228 23.27 10.85 8.15
CA ALA A 228 22.80 11.91 9.02
C ALA A 228 22.65 13.18 8.18
N GLY A 229 21.83 14.12 8.66
CA GLY A 229 21.61 15.38 7.94
C GLY A 229 20.40 16.14 8.43
N THR A 230 19.80 16.90 7.53
CA THR A 230 18.59 17.68 7.79
C THR A 230 17.49 17.31 6.81
N GLY A 231 16.25 17.60 7.17
CA GLY A 231 15.13 17.38 6.28
C GLY A 231 13.97 18.32 6.58
N GLY A 232 12.97 18.28 5.71
CA GLY A 232 11.75 19.04 5.85
C GLY A 232 10.54 18.22 5.42
N VAL A 233 9.39 18.48 6.05
CA VAL A 233 8.08 18.08 5.56
C VAL A 233 7.23 19.32 5.41
N ALA A 234 6.54 19.43 4.28
CA ALA A 234 5.71 20.59 3.97
C ALA A 234 4.45 20.20 3.21
N ILE A 235 3.39 20.98 3.41
CA ILE A 235 2.15 20.91 2.66
C ILE A 235 2.06 22.17 1.80
N THR A 236 2.04 22.00 0.48
CA THR A 236 2.02 23.14 -0.43
C THR A 236 0.71 23.93 -0.32
N GLU A 237 0.79 25.26 -0.36
CA GLU A 237 -0.36 26.16 -0.47
C GLU A 237 -0.50 26.67 -1.91
N GLY A 238 -1.28 25.94 -2.72
CA GLY A 238 -1.57 26.27 -4.11
C GLY A 238 -2.39 27.55 -4.27
N ASP A 239 -2.03 28.36 -5.27
CA ASP A 239 -2.73 29.60 -5.59
C ASP A 239 -3.90 29.38 -6.58
N SER A 240 -4.56 30.46 -7.00
CA SER A 240 -5.71 30.38 -7.91
C SER A 240 -5.37 29.82 -9.30
N SER A 241 -4.09 29.82 -9.71
CA SER A 241 -3.68 29.22 -10.98
C SER A 241 -3.71 27.70 -10.97
N GLN A 242 -3.64 27.10 -9.76
CA GLN A 242 -3.73 25.66 -9.55
C GLN A 242 -5.16 25.12 -9.60
N LEU A 243 -6.17 25.99 -9.49
CA LEU A 243 -7.58 25.61 -9.54
C LEU A 243 -8.07 25.52 -11.00
N VAL A 244 -7.38 24.72 -11.81
CA VAL A 244 -7.74 24.49 -13.21
C VAL A 244 -9.12 23.83 -13.28
N SER A 245 -9.96 24.33 -14.19
CA SER A 245 -11.32 23.82 -14.41
C SER A 245 -12.26 23.86 -13.19
N GLN A 246 -11.92 24.62 -12.14
CA GLN A 246 -12.80 24.87 -11.01
C GLN A 246 -13.69 26.10 -11.24
N THR A 247 -14.96 26.03 -10.83
CA THR A 247 -15.89 27.17 -10.97
C THR A 247 -15.77 28.19 -9.83
N SER A 248 -15.01 27.85 -8.79
CA SER A 248 -14.96 28.54 -7.51
C SER A 248 -13.54 28.51 -6.90
N LEU A 249 -13.25 29.46 -6.00
CA LEU A 249 -11.99 29.53 -5.24
C LEU A 249 -12.11 28.92 -3.83
N ASP A 250 -13.14 28.14 -3.58
CA ASP A 250 -13.35 27.49 -2.29
C ASP A 250 -12.25 26.48 -1.98
N ARG A 251 -11.70 25.78 -2.99
CA ARG A 251 -10.58 24.82 -2.85
C ARG A 251 -9.18 25.45 -2.89
N MET A 252 -9.05 26.77 -2.69
CA MET A 252 -7.73 27.42 -2.57
C MET A 252 -6.83 26.70 -1.57
N GLY A 253 -5.55 26.57 -1.90
CA GLY A 253 -4.56 25.74 -1.21
C GLY A 253 -4.25 24.43 -1.95
N ALA A 254 -5.20 23.88 -2.70
CA ALA A 254 -5.00 22.66 -3.48
C ALA A 254 -4.12 22.88 -4.72
N VAL A 255 -3.48 21.79 -5.19
CA VAL A 255 -2.59 21.77 -6.35
C VAL A 255 -3.17 20.86 -7.45
N SER A 256 -3.06 21.28 -8.72
CA SER A 256 -3.45 20.45 -9.86
C SER A 256 -2.32 19.48 -10.20
N ALA A 257 -2.60 18.19 -10.19
CA ALA A 257 -1.63 17.14 -10.50
C ALA A 257 -2.16 16.19 -11.59
N LYS A 258 -1.27 15.71 -12.45
CA LYS A 258 -1.59 14.72 -13.47
C LYS A 258 -1.64 13.32 -12.86
N GLY A 259 -2.64 12.52 -13.18
CA GLY A 259 -2.69 11.10 -12.83
C GLY A 259 -2.04 10.21 -13.88
N GLY A 260 -2.03 8.88 -13.65
CA GLY A 260 -1.42 7.90 -14.57
C GLY A 260 -2.06 7.85 -15.97
N GLN A 261 -3.29 8.39 -16.12
CA GLN A 261 -3.95 8.56 -17.43
C GLN A 261 -3.71 9.94 -18.07
N GLY A 262 -2.92 10.82 -17.43
CA GLY A 262 -2.64 12.17 -17.91
C GLY A 262 -3.76 13.20 -17.71
N MET A 263 -4.80 12.84 -16.95
CA MET A 263 -5.91 13.73 -16.58
C MET A 263 -5.54 14.58 -15.35
N ASP A 264 -6.11 15.78 -15.25
CA ASP A 264 -5.89 16.69 -14.13
C ASP A 264 -6.76 16.32 -12.93
N TRP A 265 -6.14 16.21 -11.76
CA TRP A 265 -6.77 15.95 -10.46
C TRP A 265 -6.49 17.11 -9.52
N LEU A 266 -7.43 17.40 -8.63
CA LEU A 266 -7.23 18.37 -7.58
C LEU A 266 -6.75 17.65 -6.32
N THR A 267 -5.57 18.02 -5.83
CA THR A 267 -4.81 17.24 -4.85
C THR A 267 -4.25 18.09 -3.73
N VAL A 268 -3.95 17.45 -2.61
CA VAL A 268 -3.03 17.94 -1.58
C VAL A 268 -1.63 17.45 -1.94
N GLU A 269 -0.70 18.38 -2.09
CA GLU A 269 0.71 18.09 -2.36
C GLU A 269 1.49 18.13 -1.04
N ALA A 270 2.08 16.98 -0.69
CA ALA A 270 2.98 16.83 0.45
C ALA A 270 4.41 16.64 -0.06
N VAL A 271 5.33 17.49 0.41
CA VAL A 271 6.74 17.49 0.02
C VAL A 271 7.59 17.08 1.22
N SER A 272 8.48 16.12 1.01
CA SER A 272 9.40 15.59 2.00
C SER A 272 10.82 15.68 1.45
N SER A 273 11.68 16.46 2.09
CA SER A 273 13.06 16.70 1.65
C SER A 273 14.07 16.16 2.65
N TYR A 274 15.19 15.66 2.12
CA TYR A 274 16.30 15.10 2.88
C TYR A 274 17.60 15.62 2.27
N ASP A 275 18.40 16.28 3.09
CA ASP A 275 19.75 16.76 2.77
C ASP A 275 20.72 16.05 3.71
N LEU A 276 21.36 14.99 3.20
CA LEU A 276 22.27 14.11 3.92
C LEU A 276 23.71 14.56 3.66
N ASP A 277 24.21 15.43 4.54
CA ASP A 277 25.58 15.95 4.50
C ASP A 277 26.62 14.91 4.94
N SER A 278 26.18 13.90 5.69
CA SER A 278 26.98 12.72 6.04
C SER A 278 26.29 11.48 5.49
N PHE A 279 26.77 10.98 4.36
CA PHE A 279 26.30 9.71 3.78
C PHE A 279 27.49 8.76 3.60
N THR A 280 27.37 7.50 4.05
CA THR A 280 28.39 6.47 3.86
C THR A 280 27.76 5.17 3.40
N LEU A 281 28.18 4.70 2.22
CA LEU A 281 27.83 3.40 1.68
C LEU A 281 28.91 2.38 2.04
N GLN A 282 28.51 1.33 2.76
CA GLN A 282 29.36 0.19 3.12
C GLN A 282 28.92 -1.06 2.34
N ARG A 283 29.84 -1.64 1.58
CA ARG A 283 29.65 -2.86 0.80
C ARG A 283 30.47 -4.00 1.38
N HIS A 284 29.81 -5.09 1.73
CA HIS A 284 30.45 -6.34 2.13
C HIS A 284 30.42 -7.31 0.96
N LEU A 285 31.61 -7.79 0.58
CA LEU A 285 31.78 -8.70 -0.55
C LEU A 285 31.76 -10.14 -0.06
N ARG A 286 31.21 -11.05 -0.88
CA ARG A 286 31.23 -12.47 -0.58
C ARG A 286 32.67 -13.00 -0.62
N SER A 287 32.98 -13.92 0.28
CA SER A 287 34.32 -14.49 0.40
C SER A 287 34.75 -15.20 -0.89
N SER A 288 35.96 -14.89 -1.37
CA SER A 288 36.57 -15.56 -2.52
C SER A 288 37.09 -16.98 -2.22
N ILE A 289 36.88 -17.49 -1.00
CA ILE A 289 37.25 -18.86 -0.61
C ILE A 289 36.23 -19.84 -1.21
N PRO A 290 36.65 -20.80 -2.07
CA PRO A 290 35.73 -21.74 -2.68
C PRO A 290 34.93 -22.54 -1.64
N GLY A 291 33.59 -22.45 -1.70
CA GLY A 291 32.66 -23.12 -0.80
C GLY A 291 32.31 -22.34 0.47
N SER A 292 32.75 -21.09 0.61
CA SER A 292 32.32 -20.17 1.67
C SER A 292 31.25 -19.21 1.16
N ASN A 293 30.12 -19.13 1.86
CA ASN A 293 29.08 -18.13 1.59
C ASN A 293 29.19 -16.92 2.55
N ALA A 294 30.29 -16.81 3.31
CA ALA A 294 30.43 -15.76 4.31
C ALA A 294 30.72 -14.39 3.68
N CYS A 295 30.06 -13.35 4.18
CA CYS A 295 30.39 -11.95 3.89
C CYS A 295 31.71 -11.53 4.53
N SER A 296 32.43 -10.60 3.88
CA SER A 296 33.64 -10.00 4.43
C SER A 296 33.37 -9.29 5.75
N ASP A 297 34.24 -9.43 6.75
CA ASP A 297 34.14 -8.66 8.01
C ASP A 297 34.48 -7.18 7.82
N PHE A 298 35.27 -6.86 6.79
CA PHE A 298 35.69 -5.50 6.45
C PHE A 298 34.89 -5.01 5.24
N PRO A 299 34.09 -3.94 5.38
CA PRO A 299 33.38 -3.35 4.25
C PRO A 299 34.30 -2.45 3.42
N ALA A 300 34.08 -2.45 2.10
CA ALA A 300 34.49 -1.35 1.26
C ALA A 300 33.55 -0.17 1.53
N SER A 301 34.07 0.96 2.01
CA SER A 301 33.27 2.11 2.40
C SER A 301 33.56 3.31 1.52
N VAL A 302 32.51 3.97 1.04
CA VAL A 302 32.60 5.23 0.31
C VAL A 302 31.72 6.27 1.01
N GLY A 303 32.30 7.44 1.29
CA GLY A 303 31.60 8.57 1.87
C GLY A 303 31.17 9.55 0.77
N GLY A 304 30.06 10.24 0.99
CA GLY A 304 29.46 11.14 0.03
C GLY A 304 28.37 12.02 0.64
N THR A 305 27.58 12.63 -0.23
CA THR A 305 26.38 13.39 0.11
C THR A 305 25.20 12.86 -0.69
N ALA A 306 23.99 12.97 -0.13
CA ALA A 306 22.77 12.58 -0.80
C ALA A 306 21.67 13.62 -0.56
N GLU A 307 21.01 14.04 -1.62
CA GLU A 307 19.84 14.91 -1.59
C GLU A 307 18.66 14.14 -2.16
N LEU A 308 17.52 14.16 -1.47
CA LEU A 308 16.30 13.48 -1.87
C LEU A 308 15.11 14.42 -1.65
N THR A 309 14.22 14.53 -2.62
CA THR A 309 12.94 15.21 -2.47
C THR A 309 11.84 14.31 -2.99
N SER A 310 10.93 13.92 -2.09
CA SER A 310 9.74 13.14 -2.40
C SER A 310 8.52 14.05 -2.39
N THR A 311 7.76 14.07 -3.48
CA THR A 311 6.51 14.80 -3.62
C THR A 311 5.37 13.81 -3.83
N LYS A 312 4.37 13.84 -2.96
CA LYS A 312 3.18 12.97 -3.01
C LYS A 312 1.93 13.80 -3.26
N TRP A 313 1.11 13.39 -4.21
CA TRP A 313 -0.18 14.02 -4.49
C TRP A 313 -1.32 13.11 -4.05
N THR A 314 -2.12 13.58 -3.09
CA THR A 314 -3.29 12.87 -2.59
C THR A 314 -4.56 13.59 -3.04
N GLU A 315 -5.45 12.89 -3.71
CA GLU A 315 -6.70 13.46 -4.22
C GLU A 315 -7.66 13.86 -3.09
N ILE A 316 -8.35 14.98 -3.29
CA ILE A 316 -9.12 15.61 -2.22
C ILE A 316 -10.33 14.79 -1.79
N ARG A 317 -11.09 14.18 -2.70
CA ARG A 317 -12.41 13.59 -2.40
C ARG A 317 -12.31 12.17 -1.83
N ASP A 318 -11.71 11.27 -2.58
CA ASP A 318 -11.55 9.84 -2.31
C ASP A 318 -10.27 9.56 -1.51
N ARG A 319 -9.39 10.56 -1.31
CA ARG A 319 -8.12 10.44 -0.54
C ARG A 319 -7.15 9.42 -1.13
N ALA A 320 -7.29 9.14 -2.42
CA ALA A 320 -6.42 8.23 -3.14
C ALA A 320 -5.09 8.92 -3.50
N THR A 321 -3.99 8.19 -3.44
CA THR A 321 -2.70 8.69 -3.93
C THR A 321 -2.71 8.68 -5.44
N ILE A 322 -2.58 9.85 -6.06
CA ILE A 322 -2.59 10.02 -7.53
C ILE A 322 -1.22 9.70 -8.10
N GLY A 323 -0.16 10.15 -7.43
CA GLY A 323 1.19 9.79 -7.76
C GLY A 323 2.20 10.22 -6.70
N THR A 324 3.42 9.70 -6.85
CA THR A 324 4.58 10.07 -6.04
C THR A 324 5.77 10.27 -6.97
N ALA A 325 6.38 11.46 -6.89
CA ALA A 325 7.62 11.79 -7.56
C ALA A 325 8.77 11.80 -6.55
N VAL A 326 9.93 11.31 -6.95
CA VAL A 326 11.14 11.27 -6.13
C VAL A 326 12.31 11.79 -6.98
N ASP A 327 12.77 12.98 -6.65
CA ASP A 327 13.99 13.57 -7.21
C ASP A 327 15.15 13.26 -6.28
N TRP A 328 16.25 12.76 -6.83
CA TRP A 328 17.40 12.35 -6.02
C TRP A 328 18.72 12.70 -6.68
N ASN A 329 19.71 13.00 -5.85
CA ASN A 329 21.07 13.31 -6.25
C ASN A 329 22.04 12.71 -5.23
N LEU A 330 23.00 11.92 -5.71
CA LEU A 330 23.90 11.12 -4.93
C LEU A 330 25.33 11.36 -5.42
N ASN A 331 26.20 11.80 -4.53
CA ASN A 331 27.59 12.09 -4.85
C ASN A 331 28.50 11.14 -4.06
N ILE A 332 28.82 9.99 -4.67
CA ILE A 332 29.59 8.89 -4.07
C ILE A 332 30.61 8.42 -5.10
N GLU A 333 31.83 8.95 -5.03
CA GLU A 333 32.88 8.85 -6.06
C GLU A 333 32.50 9.49 -7.41
N ASP A 334 31.42 9.02 -8.02
CA ASP A 334 30.75 9.61 -9.19
C ASP A 334 29.45 10.31 -8.77
N THR A 335 28.93 11.18 -9.63
CA THR A 335 27.63 11.84 -9.41
C THR A 335 26.54 11.06 -10.11
N TYR A 336 25.52 10.67 -9.37
CA TYR A 336 24.30 10.04 -9.85
C TYR A 336 23.14 10.97 -9.53
N GLN A 337 22.25 11.20 -10.49
CA GLN A 337 21.03 11.95 -10.26
C GLN A 337 19.89 11.34 -11.05
N GLY A 338 18.67 11.51 -10.54
CA GLY A 338 17.52 10.94 -11.20
C GLY A 338 16.19 11.47 -10.70
N ASN A 339 15.15 11.08 -11.43
CA ASN A 339 13.76 11.34 -11.15
C ASN A 339 12.98 10.04 -11.31
N LEU A 340 12.24 9.65 -10.29
CA LEU A 340 11.30 8.54 -10.31
C LEU A 340 9.89 9.12 -10.19
N MET A 341 8.97 8.68 -11.04
CA MET A 341 7.54 8.99 -10.93
C MET A 341 6.75 7.70 -10.89
N THR A 342 5.78 7.63 -10.00
CA THR A 342 4.89 6.48 -9.83
C THR A 342 3.44 6.95 -9.74
N PHE A 343 2.52 6.18 -10.29
CA PHE A 343 1.08 6.44 -10.24
C PHE A 343 0.36 5.20 -9.70
N GLY A 344 -0.39 5.36 -8.61
CA GLY A 344 -1.29 4.30 -8.10
C GLY A 344 -0.62 3.04 -7.55
N VAL A 345 0.70 2.89 -7.63
CA VAL A 345 1.43 1.84 -6.91
C VAL A 345 1.65 2.28 -5.45
N GLY A 346 1.41 1.37 -4.50
CA GLY A 346 1.69 1.56 -3.07
C GLY A 346 3.15 2.02 -2.87
N GLY A 347 3.42 2.69 -1.74
CA GLY A 347 4.56 3.59 -1.52
C GLY A 347 5.97 2.98 -1.70
N LEU A 348 6.99 3.70 -1.23
CA LEU A 348 8.40 3.43 -1.55
C LEU A 348 8.85 1.97 -1.30
N PHE A 349 8.19 1.25 -0.40
CA PHE A 349 8.52 -0.15 -0.09
C PHE A 349 7.82 -1.21 -0.97
N GLY A 350 7.06 -0.81 -2.00
CA GLY A 350 6.44 -1.71 -2.96
C GLY A 350 5.57 -2.79 -2.32
N GLU A 351 5.85 -4.07 -2.61
CA GLU A 351 5.11 -5.23 -2.08
C GLU A 351 5.09 -5.30 -0.54
N LEU A 352 6.08 -4.70 0.13
CA LEU A 352 6.13 -4.71 1.59
C LEU A 352 5.03 -3.83 2.21
N GLU A 353 4.59 -2.76 1.53
CA GLU A 353 3.42 -1.97 1.97
C GLU A 353 2.11 -2.73 1.75
N THR A 354 2.06 -3.61 0.74
CA THR A 354 0.90 -4.49 0.50
C THR A 354 0.74 -5.50 1.65
N ILE A 355 1.87 -5.98 2.20
CA ILE A 355 1.89 -6.92 3.33
C ILE A 355 1.60 -6.21 4.65
N SER A 356 2.20 -5.04 4.84
CA SER A 356 2.08 -4.24 6.06
C SER A 356 1.85 -2.78 5.69
N PRO A 357 0.58 -2.34 5.61
CA PRO A 357 0.23 -0.95 5.39
C PRO A 357 0.94 -0.03 6.40
N GLY A 358 1.22 1.22 6.00
CA GLY A 358 1.78 2.24 6.89
C GLY A 358 3.29 2.14 7.16
N LEU A 359 4.05 1.29 6.46
CA LEU A 359 5.52 1.29 6.58
C LEU A 359 6.19 2.58 6.09
N SER A 360 5.57 3.29 5.15
CA SER A 360 6.00 4.63 4.71
C SER A 360 6.09 5.65 5.86
N MET A 361 5.33 5.48 6.95
CA MET A 361 5.42 6.31 8.15
C MET A 361 6.82 6.28 8.81
N LEU A 362 7.63 5.29 8.47
CA LEU A 362 8.98 5.14 8.98
C LEU A 362 10.00 5.99 8.23
N LEU A 363 9.66 6.54 7.06
CA LEU A 363 10.64 7.27 6.23
C LEU A 363 10.67 8.76 6.53
N GLN A 364 9.62 9.29 7.15
CA GLN A 364 9.48 10.71 7.49
C GLN A 364 8.82 10.88 8.86
N PRO A 365 8.86 12.09 9.47
CA PRO A 365 8.09 12.36 10.68
C PRO A 365 6.60 12.04 10.50
N VAL A 366 6.07 11.19 11.38
CA VAL A 366 4.69 10.68 11.34
C VAL A 366 3.69 11.83 11.47
N GLU A 367 2.69 11.83 10.58
CA GLU A 367 1.47 12.60 10.72
C GLU A 367 0.63 12.03 11.87
N LEU A 368 0.47 12.80 12.94
CA LEU A 368 -0.17 12.30 14.17
C LEU A 368 -1.62 11.87 13.92
N GLN A 369 -2.32 12.54 13.01
CA GLN A 369 -3.68 12.17 12.65
C GLN A 369 -3.75 10.84 11.88
N GLU A 370 -2.73 10.51 11.10
CA GLU A 370 -2.68 9.24 10.37
C GLU A 370 -2.51 8.04 11.31
N LEU A 371 -1.63 8.19 12.32
CA LEU A 371 -1.39 7.16 13.34
C LEU A 371 -2.48 7.10 14.43
N LEU A 372 -2.89 8.26 14.95
CA LEU A 372 -3.76 8.34 16.13
C LEU A 372 -5.24 8.52 15.78
N SER A 373 -5.56 8.80 14.50
CA SER A 373 -6.91 9.20 14.08
C SER A 373 -7.39 10.40 14.93
N ASN A 374 -8.63 10.36 15.42
CA ASN A 374 -9.19 11.40 16.29
C ASN A 374 -9.19 10.97 17.78
N ASN A 375 -8.29 10.07 18.20
CA ASN A 375 -8.23 9.60 19.58
C ASN A 375 -7.56 10.64 20.51
N TYR A 376 -8.02 10.69 21.76
CA TYR A 376 -7.41 11.53 22.79
C TYR A 376 -6.09 10.93 23.29
N ILE A 377 -5.06 11.78 23.34
CA ILE A 377 -3.75 11.45 23.88
C ILE A 377 -3.80 11.73 25.37
N ASP A 378 -3.85 10.67 26.17
CA ASP A 378 -3.87 10.69 27.64
C ASP A 378 -3.10 9.48 28.19
N ASP A 379 -2.74 9.51 29.46
CA ASP A 379 -1.95 8.45 30.11
C ASP A 379 -2.66 7.08 29.99
N GLY A 380 -1.97 6.12 29.38
CA GLY A 380 -2.48 4.78 29.15
C GLY A 380 -3.44 4.64 27.97
N SER A 381 -3.74 5.71 27.22
CA SER A 381 -4.48 5.61 25.95
C SER A 381 -3.77 4.69 24.96
N SER A 382 -4.54 3.93 24.19
CA SER A 382 -4.03 3.05 23.14
C SER A 382 -5.02 2.95 22.00
N GLY A 383 -4.54 2.63 20.81
CA GLY A 383 -5.37 2.40 19.63
C GLY A 383 -4.60 1.64 18.57
N SER A 384 -5.26 1.42 17.44
CA SER A 384 -4.68 0.77 16.26
C SER A 384 -5.11 1.53 15.01
N SER A 385 -4.17 1.82 14.11
CA SER A 385 -4.41 2.51 12.84
C SER A 385 -3.37 2.09 11.81
N GLN A 386 -3.77 1.83 10.57
CA GLN A 386 -2.85 1.52 9.46
C GLN A 386 -1.82 0.42 9.79
N GLY A 387 -2.24 -0.66 10.48
CA GLY A 387 -1.34 -1.75 10.88
C GLY A 387 -0.45 -1.46 12.11
N TRP A 388 -0.54 -0.26 12.69
CA TRP A 388 0.22 0.16 13.87
C TRP A 388 -0.63 0.18 15.13
N ASP A 389 -0.23 -0.61 16.13
CA ASP A 389 -0.75 -0.53 17.48
C ASP A 389 0.06 0.48 18.28
N TRP A 390 -0.59 1.51 18.81
CA TRP A 390 0.04 2.57 19.56
C TRP A 390 -0.45 2.64 21.00
N ARG A 391 0.42 3.08 21.91
CA ARG A 391 0.10 3.32 23.31
C ARG A 391 0.87 4.50 23.89
N VAL A 392 0.18 5.31 24.68
CA VAL A 392 0.76 6.40 25.47
C VAL A 392 1.38 5.80 26.74
N LEU A 393 2.67 6.07 26.97
CA LEU A 393 3.42 5.58 28.13
C LEU A 393 3.47 6.59 29.29
N GLY A 394 3.07 7.83 29.03
CA GLY A 394 3.14 8.96 29.97
C GLY A 394 3.83 10.16 29.35
N THR A 395 4.35 11.04 30.19
CA THR A 395 5.02 12.27 29.75
C THR A 395 6.54 12.17 29.88
N GLU A 396 7.25 12.83 28.97
CA GLU A 396 8.71 12.95 28.98
C GLU A 396 9.10 14.43 28.78
N THR A 397 10.01 14.94 29.60
CA THR A 397 10.49 16.33 29.50
C THR A 397 11.75 16.40 28.63
N ARG A 398 11.71 17.17 27.55
CA ARG A 398 12.90 17.51 26.74
C ARG A 398 13.20 19.00 26.88
N GLY A 399 14.34 19.31 27.48
CA GLY A 399 14.70 20.70 27.80
C GLY A 399 13.74 21.28 28.85
N SER A 400 12.89 22.23 28.44
CA SER A 400 11.86 22.86 29.29
C SER A 400 10.43 22.47 28.91
N THR A 401 10.24 21.68 27.84
CA THR A 401 8.92 21.32 27.33
C THR A 401 8.61 19.89 27.74
N GLU A 402 7.45 19.71 28.36
CA GLU A 402 6.90 18.40 28.67
C GLU A 402 6.10 17.92 27.45
N MET A 403 6.25 16.65 27.06
CA MET A 403 5.62 16.07 25.87
C MET A 403 5.05 14.70 26.18
N TRP A 404 4.06 14.24 25.42
CA TRP A 404 3.55 12.88 25.54
C TRP A 404 4.47 11.89 24.81
N LYS A 405 4.76 10.77 25.46
CA LYS A 405 5.54 9.67 24.89
C LYS A 405 4.61 8.57 24.40
N ILE A 406 4.67 8.30 23.10
CA ILE A 406 3.89 7.26 22.43
C ILE A 406 4.85 6.21 21.90
N VAL A 407 4.52 4.94 22.07
CA VAL A 407 5.19 3.83 21.39
C VAL A 407 4.20 3.18 20.46
N ALA A 408 4.59 2.98 19.21
CA ALA A 408 3.83 2.24 18.22
C ALA A 408 4.61 1.05 17.69
N THR A 409 3.92 -0.06 17.49
CA THR A 409 4.47 -1.32 16.97
C THR A 409 3.60 -1.82 15.83
N ASN A 410 4.22 -2.29 14.75
CA ASN A 410 3.49 -2.82 13.61
C ASN A 410 3.01 -4.25 13.92
N GLN A 411 1.70 -4.45 13.86
CA GLN A 411 1.07 -5.72 14.20
C GLN A 411 1.32 -6.77 13.10
N ASP A 412 1.23 -6.39 11.82
CA ASP A 412 1.34 -7.32 10.70
C ASP A 412 2.71 -8.00 10.63
N ILE A 413 3.80 -7.23 10.80
CA ILE A 413 5.18 -7.76 10.87
C ILE A 413 5.33 -8.75 12.03
N GLN A 414 4.69 -8.47 13.16
CA GLN A 414 4.74 -9.33 14.33
C GLN A 414 3.92 -10.61 14.14
N ASP A 415 2.69 -10.50 13.66
CA ASP A 415 1.74 -11.60 13.49
C ASP A 415 2.17 -12.56 12.36
N LEU A 416 2.74 -12.01 11.28
CA LEU A 416 3.36 -12.78 10.20
C LEU A 416 4.77 -13.28 10.55
N CYS A 417 5.28 -12.95 11.73
CA CYS A 417 6.59 -13.37 12.21
C CYS A 417 7.75 -12.99 11.28
N LEU A 418 7.62 -11.82 10.66
CA LEU A 418 8.59 -11.27 9.73
C LEU A 418 9.73 -10.54 10.46
N GLY A 419 9.50 -10.15 11.72
CA GLY A 419 10.49 -9.49 12.57
C GLY A 419 9.84 -8.56 13.58
N SER A 420 10.36 -7.34 13.70
CA SER A 420 9.80 -6.28 14.53
C SER A 420 9.96 -4.92 13.86
N ALA A 421 8.89 -4.14 13.78
CA ALA A 421 8.94 -2.72 13.45
C ALA A 421 8.30 -1.92 14.57
N SER A 422 9.02 -0.93 15.09
CA SER A 422 8.58 -0.10 16.20
C SER A 422 9.06 1.33 16.04
N MET A 423 8.26 2.27 16.52
CA MET A 423 8.63 3.67 16.62
C MET A 423 8.26 4.22 17.99
N THR A 424 9.10 5.12 18.49
CA THR A 424 8.83 5.90 19.70
C THR A 424 8.71 7.36 19.33
N LEU A 425 7.59 7.98 19.69
CA LEU A 425 7.25 9.35 19.34
C LEU A 425 7.19 10.21 20.61
N LEU A 426 7.72 11.42 20.54
CA LEU A 426 7.39 12.50 21.46
C LEU A 426 6.53 13.52 20.74
N VAL A 427 5.37 13.83 21.32
CA VAL A 427 4.35 14.67 20.70
C VAL A 427 3.96 15.82 21.63
N GLU A 428 3.69 16.97 21.02
CA GLU A 428 3.26 18.20 21.70
C GLU A 428 1.99 18.74 21.05
N GLU A 429 1.22 19.53 21.80
CA GLU A 429 0.03 20.19 21.28
C GLU A 429 0.43 21.19 20.17
N ASN A 430 -0.46 21.42 19.20
CA ASN A 430 -0.27 22.33 18.06
C ASN A 430 0.82 21.92 17.06
N ASN A 431 1.32 20.68 17.12
CA ASN A 431 2.16 20.10 16.08
C ASN A 431 1.42 18.93 15.40
N PRO A 432 1.11 19.01 14.08
CA PRO A 432 0.45 17.90 13.37
C PRO A 432 1.39 16.70 13.12
N TRP A 433 2.72 16.88 13.27
CA TRP A 433 3.72 15.82 13.15
C TRP A 433 4.37 15.47 14.50
N ALA A 434 5.05 14.33 14.57
CA ALA A 434 5.88 13.99 15.72
C ALA A 434 7.02 15.00 15.92
N THR A 435 7.20 15.51 17.15
CA THR A 435 8.32 16.41 17.50
C THR A 435 9.64 15.65 17.53
N GLU A 436 9.60 14.39 17.95
CA GLU A 436 10.73 13.47 17.88
C GLU A 436 10.20 12.10 17.55
N GLN A 437 10.90 11.39 16.67
CA GLN A 437 10.56 10.04 16.25
C GLN A 437 11.82 9.21 16.20
N THR A 438 11.86 8.11 16.95
CA THR A 438 12.93 7.12 16.88
C THR A 438 12.36 5.86 16.26
N VAL A 439 12.91 5.44 15.12
CA VAL A 439 12.49 4.27 14.36
C VAL A 439 13.46 3.13 14.60
N ASN A 440 12.93 1.92 14.83
CA ASN A 440 13.70 0.69 14.90
C ASN A 440 12.95 -0.44 14.18
N VAL A 441 13.53 -0.94 13.09
CA VAL A 441 12.95 -1.98 12.24
C VAL A 441 13.98 -3.06 12.02
N VAL A 442 13.55 -4.31 12.15
CA VAL A 442 14.30 -5.50 11.78
C VAL A 442 13.32 -6.47 11.14
N ILE A 443 13.50 -6.78 9.87
CA ILE A 443 12.75 -7.78 9.12
C ILE A 443 13.75 -8.84 8.68
N SER A 444 13.45 -10.12 8.92
CA SER A 444 14.35 -11.21 8.56
C SER A 444 13.59 -12.43 8.08
N GLY A 445 14.10 -13.01 6.99
CA GLY A 445 13.76 -14.35 6.52
C GLY A 445 14.33 -15.47 7.41
N SER A 446 15.32 -15.16 8.25
CA SER A 446 16.10 -16.17 8.96
C SER A 446 15.35 -16.84 10.12
N ASP A 447 15.48 -18.17 10.18
CA ASP A 447 14.89 -19.03 11.21
C ASP A 447 15.32 -18.68 12.64
N SER A 448 16.50 -18.06 12.80
CA SER A 448 17.07 -17.64 14.09
C SER A 448 16.26 -16.55 14.78
N ASN A 449 15.63 -15.65 14.02
CA ASN A 449 14.80 -14.58 14.56
C ASN A 449 13.33 -15.02 14.72
N ARG A 450 12.98 -16.23 14.25
CA ARG A 450 11.61 -16.79 14.24
C ARG A 450 11.40 -17.93 15.23
N GLN A 451 12.21 -18.04 16.29
CA GLN A 451 12.16 -19.19 17.22
C GLN A 451 10.83 -19.34 17.99
N GLY A 452 10.06 -18.25 18.14
CA GLY A 452 8.73 -18.26 18.79
C GLY A 452 7.55 -18.48 17.85
N CYS A 453 7.78 -18.59 16.54
CA CYS A 453 6.75 -18.59 15.51
C CYS A 453 6.16 -19.98 15.28
N SER A 454 4.86 -20.04 14.94
CA SER A 454 4.21 -21.29 14.54
C SER A 454 4.82 -21.85 13.24
N THR A 455 4.76 -23.17 13.04
CA THR A 455 5.27 -23.81 11.80
C THR A 455 4.57 -23.28 10.55
N THR A 456 3.29 -22.92 10.63
CA THR A 456 2.52 -22.35 9.52
C THR A 456 2.95 -20.91 9.20
N SER A 457 3.18 -20.08 10.22
CA SER A 457 3.62 -18.69 10.04
C SER A 457 5.02 -18.62 9.42
N LYS A 458 5.92 -19.54 9.81
CA LYS A 458 7.25 -19.66 9.18
C LYS A 458 7.15 -19.98 7.69
N LEU A 459 6.31 -20.95 7.33
CA LEU A 459 6.16 -21.39 5.95
C LEU A 459 5.52 -20.31 5.04
N LEU A 460 4.66 -19.45 5.60
CA LEU A 460 4.16 -18.25 4.92
C LEU A 460 5.24 -17.17 4.80
N GLY A 461 5.99 -16.92 5.87
CA GLY A 461 7.10 -15.96 5.87
C GLY A 461 8.24 -16.32 4.91
N ASP A 462 8.51 -17.61 4.70
CA ASP A 462 9.50 -18.12 3.74
C ASP A 462 9.02 -18.06 2.28
N TYR A 463 7.70 -17.97 2.05
CA TYR A 463 7.12 -17.80 0.71
C TYR A 463 7.09 -16.32 0.28
N VAL A 464 7.01 -15.41 1.26
CA VAL A 464 6.79 -13.97 1.04
C VAL A 464 8.08 -13.16 1.14
N LEU A 465 9.01 -13.53 2.01
CA LEU A 465 10.27 -12.78 2.17
C LEU A 465 11.45 -13.53 1.53
N PRO A 466 12.36 -12.79 0.88
CA PRO A 466 13.63 -13.37 0.45
C PRO A 466 14.48 -13.77 1.66
N ASP A 467 15.44 -14.67 1.43
CA ASP A 467 16.44 -15.01 2.43
C ASP A 467 17.26 -13.77 2.80
N GLY A 468 17.50 -13.54 4.10
CA GLY A 468 18.34 -12.44 4.58
C GLY A 468 17.73 -11.61 5.70
N GLU A 469 18.22 -10.37 5.82
CA GLU A 469 17.83 -9.40 6.84
C GLU A 469 17.81 -7.99 6.24
N LEU A 470 16.77 -7.26 6.62
CA LEU A 470 16.57 -5.84 6.39
C LEU A 470 16.46 -5.16 7.75
N ALA A 471 17.30 -4.18 8.05
CA ALA A 471 17.24 -3.41 9.29
C ALA A 471 17.30 -1.91 9.01
N MET A 472 16.53 -1.12 9.76
CA MET A 472 16.50 0.32 9.65
C MET A 472 16.40 0.94 11.04
N ASN A 473 17.33 1.82 11.36
CA ASN A 473 17.30 2.67 12.55
C ASN A 473 17.59 4.10 12.13
N HIS A 474 16.83 5.06 12.66
CA HIS A 474 17.12 6.49 12.52
C HIS A 474 16.25 7.27 13.50
N LYS A 475 16.57 8.54 13.65
CA LYS A 475 15.87 9.44 14.54
C LYS A 475 15.62 10.79 13.89
N PHE A 476 14.37 11.22 13.90
CA PHE A 476 13.97 12.58 13.52
C PHE A 476 13.80 13.44 14.76
N VAL A 477 14.33 14.66 14.71
CA VAL A 477 14.18 15.66 15.77
C VAL A 477 13.78 16.99 15.14
N LYS A 478 12.58 17.48 15.45
CA LYS A 478 12.08 18.78 14.99
C LYS A 478 13.01 19.92 15.39
N THR A 479 13.23 20.84 14.47
CA THR A 479 13.96 22.09 14.69
C THR A 479 13.08 23.33 14.59
N SER A 480 12.13 23.36 13.65
CA SER A 480 11.18 24.45 13.48
C SER A 480 9.83 23.95 12.95
N LEU A 481 8.77 24.70 13.25
CA LEU A 481 7.43 24.47 12.75
C LEU A 481 6.78 25.81 12.37
N SER A 482 6.27 25.90 11.15
CA SER A 482 5.40 26.96 10.66
C SER A 482 4.04 26.35 10.37
N ARG A 483 2.97 26.99 10.85
CA ARG A 483 1.60 26.54 10.62
C ARG A 483 0.93 27.32 9.51
N GLY A 484 0.27 26.58 8.63
CA GLY A 484 -0.61 27.07 7.58
C GLY A 484 -1.89 27.69 8.13
N SER A 485 -2.61 28.37 7.24
CA SER A 485 -3.80 29.17 7.60
C SER A 485 -5.11 28.39 7.50
N LYS A 486 -5.23 27.49 6.51
CA LYS A 486 -6.45 26.77 6.15
C LYS A 486 -6.25 25.26 6.29
N THR A 487 -7.15 24.59 7.03
CA THR A 487 -7.11 23.13 7.21
C THR A 487 -7.31 22.39 5.89
N LEU A 488 -6.71 21.20 5.78
CA LEU A 488 -6.93 20.34 4.63
C LEU A 488 -8.41 20.00 4.46
N GLU A 489 -8.87 19.99 3.21
CA GLU A 489 -10.28 19.79 2.83
C GLU A 489 -10.54 18.37 2.31
N LEU A 490 -9.88 17.36 2.89
CA LEU A 490 -9.98 15.97 2.46
C LEU A 490 -11.39 15.40 2.71
N GLY A 491 -11.95 14.70 1.72
CA GLY A 491 -13.31 14.18 1.70
C GLY A 491 -14.32 15.06 0.95
N LEU A 492 -13.92 16.21 0.41
CA LEU A 492 -14.83 17.14 -0.28
C LEU A 492 -14.85 16.92 -1.79
N SER A 493 -16.02 17.08 -2.41
CA SER A 493 -16.14 17.08 -3.87
C SER A 493 -15.57 18.36 -4.49
N TYR A 494 -15.19 18.29 -5.77
CA TYR A 494 -14.70 19.43 -6.55
C TYR A 494 -15.14 19.28 -8.02
N ASP A 495 -15.09 20.38 -8.77
CA ASP A 495 -15.57 20.43 -10.16
C ASP A 495 -14.60 19.74 -11.12
N ALA A 496 -15.07 19.31 -12.28
CA ALA A 496 -14.24 18.73 -13.35
C ALA A 496 -13.34 17.56 -12.89
N ARG A 497 -13.75 16.87 -11.81
CA ARG A 497 -13.10 15.63 -11.39
C ARG A 497 -13.23 14.59 -12.50
N PRO A 498 -12.13 13.94 -12.93
CA PRO A 498 -12.18 12.86 -13.91
C PRO A 498 -13.16 11.76 -13.49
N GLN A 499 -14.02 11.34 -14.42
CA GLN A 499 -14.98 10.27 -14.20
C GLN A 499 -14.42 8.91 -14.61
N ALA A 500 -14.95 7.81 -14.04
CA ALA A 500 -14.45 6.47 -14.31
C ALA A 500 -14.46 6.12 -15.80
N ASN A 501 -15.51 6.51 -16.52
CA ASN A 501 -15.65 6.30 -17.97
C ASN A 501 -14.70 7.15 -18.82
N GLU A 502 -14.04 8.15 -18.25
CA GLU A 502 -13.00 8.94 -18.93
C GLU A 502 -11.59 8.37 -18.68
N LEU A 503 -11.45 7.52 -17.66
CA LEU A 503 -10.19 6.94 -17.20
C LEU A 503 -9.98 5.52 -17.70
N SER A 504 -11.05 4.80 -18.01
CA SER A 504 -11.01 3.45 -18.53
C SER A 504 -11.42 3.45 -20.00
N PRO A 505 -10.71 2.72 -20.87
CA PRO A 505 -11.13 2.54 -22.25
C PRO A 505 -12.46 1.78 -22.29
N SER A 506 -13.21 1.98 -23.37
CA SER A 506 -14.45 1.21 -23.60
C SER A 506 -14.15 -0.17 -24.16
N ASP A 507 -15.05 -1.14 -23.95
CA ASP A 507 -14.89 -2.52 -24.41
C ASP A 507 -14.62 -2.65 -25.93
N ASP A 508 -15.04 -1.67 -26.73
CA ASP A 508 -14.80 -1.63 -28.19
C ASP A 508 -13.40 -1.12 -28.58
N GLU A 509 -12.70 -0.45 -27.67
CA GLU A 509 -11.30 -0.02 -27.84
C GLU A 509 -10.32 -1.14 -27.49
N LEU A 510 -10.77 -2.14 -26.71
CA LEU A 510 -9.98 -3.27 -26.26
C LEU A 510 -10.02 -4.42 -27.27
N THR A 511 -8.85 -5.00 -27.54
CA THR A 511 -8.71 -6.17 -28.40
C THR A 511 -8.55 -7.44 -27.55
N ASN A 512 -9.51 -8.36 -27.70
CA ASN A 512 -9.45 -9.69 -27.09
C ASN A 512 -8.62 -10.67 -27.95
N TRP A 513 -7.29 -10.49 -27.94
CA TRP A 513 -6.37 -11.32 -28.71
C TRP A 513 -5.99 -12.63 -28.01
N GLY A 514 -6.10 -12.72 -26.68
CA GLY A 514 -5.70 -13.89 -25.88
C GLY A 514 -6.18 -15.25 -26.41
N PRO A 515 -7.45 -15.42 -26.79
CA PRO A 515 -7.96 -16.70 -27.27
C PRO A 515 -7.44 -17.16 -28.64
N ASN A 516 -7.16 -16.24 -29.58
CA ASN A 516 -6.88 -16.60 -30.98
C ASN A 516 -5.70 -15.86 -31.65
N GLY A 517 -5.22 -14.76 -31.08
CA GLY A 517 -4.12 -13.95 -31.60
C GLY A 517 -2.75 -14.50 -31.20
N GLN A 518 -1.74 -14.32 -32.04
CA GLN A 518 -0.38 -14.80 -31.77
C GLN A 518 0.45 -13.83 -30.93
N HIS A 519 0.06 -12.56 -30.88
CA HIS A 519 0.79 -11.48 -30.20
C HIS A 519 -0.17 -10.34 -29.86
N MET A 520 0.27 -9.43 -28.98
CA MET A 520 -0.42 -8.17 -28.71
C MET A 520 -0.56 -7.35 -30.00
N PRO A 521 -1.74 -6.77 -30.31
CA PRO A 521 -1.90 -5.89 -31.47
C PRO A 521 -1.07 -4.62 -31.32
N ASP A 522 -0.28 -4.32 -32.35
CA ASP A 522 0.63 -3.18 -32.35
C ASP A 522 0.04 -2.02 -33.17
N ASP A 523 -0.13 -2.22 -34.48
CA ASP A 523 -0.66 -1.22 -35.43
C ASP A 523 0.06 0.15 -35.37
N SER A 524 1.29 0.21 -34.83
CA SER A 524 2.06 1.45 -34.73
C SER A 524 2.29 2.10 -36.09
N VAL A 525 2.08 3.42 -36.12
CA VAL A 525 2.43 4.32 -37.23
C VAL A 525 3.65 5.18 -36.92
N LEU A 526 4.15 5.14 -35.68
CA LEU A 526 5.36 5.85 -35.25
C LEU A 526 6.63 5.09 -35.60
N ARG A 527 6.53 3.76 -35.73
CA ARG A 527 7.65 2.86 -35.99
C ARG A 527 7.56 2.27 -37.40
N ASP A 528 8.69 2.26 -38.11
CA ASP A 528 8.77 1.79 -39.50
C ASP A 528 8.50 0.29 -39.66
N HIS A 529 8.74 -0.48 -38.59
CA HIS A 529 8.79 -1.93 -38.55
C HIS A 529 8.01 -2.40 -37.31
N ASN A 530 6.68 -2.46 -37.41
CA ASN A 530 5.81 -2.90 -36.32
C ASN A 530 5.89 -4.42 -36.07
N LEU A 531 5.25 -4.87 -35.00
CA LEU A 531 5.25 -6.26 -34.57
C LEU A 531 4.55 -7.19 -35.58
N GLU A 532 3.45 -6.76 -36.22
CA GLU A 532 2.79 -7.57 -37.24
C GLU A 532 3.74 -7.89 -38.41
N ALA A 533 4.55 -6.92 -38.84
CA ALA A 533 5.57 -7.13 -39.86
C ALA A 533 6.70 -8.04 -39.36
N ALA A 534 7.12 -7.87 -38.10
CA ALA A 534 8.14 -8.72 -37.50
C ALA A 534 7.71 -10.20 -37.40
N ILE A 535 6.45 -10.46 -37.07
CA ILE A 535 5.89 -11.81 -36.96
C ILE A 535 5.83 -12.51 -38.33
N GLN A 536 5.58 -11.77 -39.41
CA GLN A 536 5.66 -12.32 -40.79
C GLN A 536 7.06 -12.85 -41.16
N CYS A 537 8.14 -12.41 -40.48
CA CYS A 537 9.46 -12.96 -40.73
C CYS A 537 9.61 -14.44 -40.33
N PHE A 538 8.75 -14.97 -39.44
CA PHE A 538 8.81 -16.38 -39.04
C PHE A 538 8.48 -17.36 -40.17
N ASP A 539 7.75 -16.92 -41.20
CA ASP A 539 7.52 -17.69 -42.44
C ASP A 539 8.83 -18.08 -43.13
N TYR A 540 9.88 -17.25 -42.98
CA TYR A 540 11.20 -17.49 -43.56
C TYR A 540 12.17 -18.18 -42.59
N PHE A 541 11.83 -18.24 -41.30
CA PHE A 541 12.67 -18.83 -40.25
C PHE A 541 12.35 -20.30 -39.96
N GLN A 542 11.50 -20.95 -40.74
CA GLN A 542 11.12 -22.36 -40.60
C GLN A 542 12.32 -23.33 -40.45
N THR A 543 13.49 -23.00 -41.02
CA THR A 543 14.73 -23.79 -40.84
C THR A 543 15.62 -23.28 -39.71
N ALA A 544 15.75 -21.96 -39.55
CA ALA A 544 16.64 -21.36 -38.56
C ALA A 544 16.06 -21.41 -37.14
N ALA A 545 14.78 -21.13 -36.99
CA ALA A 545 14.02 -21.08 -35.73
C ALA A 545 12.75 -21.95 -35.79
N SER A 546 12.91 -23.20 -36.23
CA SER A 546 11.79 -24.16 -36.41
C SER A 546 10.88 -24.31 -35.20
N GLY A 547 11.43 -24.24 -33.97
CA GLY A 547 10.63 -24.33 -32.74
C GLY A 547 9.68 -23.15 -32.57
N ALA A 548 10.17 -21.94 -32.84
CA ALA A 548 9.38 -20.72 -32.75
C ALA A 548 8.31 -20.66 -33.85
N ALA A 549 8.68 -20.99 -35.09
CA ALA A 549 7.75 -21.01 -36.21
C ALA A 549 6.63 -22.05 -35.97
N ALA A 550 6.99 -23.26 -35.54
CA ALA A 550 6.00 -24.29 -35.22
C ALA A 550 5.09 -23.89 -34.05
N ALA A 551 5.64 -23.24 -33.02
CA ALA A 551 4.84 -22.78 -31.88
C ALA A 551 3.78 -21.76 -32.30
N LEU A 552 4.17 -20.75 -33.09
CA LEU A 552 3.24 -19.73 -33.58
C LEU A 552 2.19 -20.31 -34.56
N ASP A 553 2.57 -21.34 -35.34
CA ASP A 553 1.65 -22.08 -36.21
C ASP A 553 0.68 -23.00 -35.44
N ASP A 554 1.06 -23.46 -34.23
CA ASP A 554 0.33 -24.45 -33.42
C ASP A 554 -0.16 -23.89 -32.07
N ASN A 555 -0.93 -22.80 -32.15
CA ASN A 555 -1.65 -22.18 -31.03
C ASN A 555 -0.77 -21.60 -29.89
N GLY A 556 0.54 -21.47 -30.12
CA GLY A 556 1.45 -20.69 -29.29
C GLY A 556 1.22 -19.19 -29.40
N TYR A 557 1.92 -18.42 -28.58
CA TYR A 557 1.87 -16.96 -28.62
C TYR A 557 3.21 -16.35 -28.20
N VAL A 558 3.39 -15.09 -28.56
CA VAL A 558 4.49 -14.23 -28.11
C VAL A 558 4.08 -13.62 -26.78
N TRP A 559 4.86 -13.91 -25.74
CA TRP A 559 4.63 -13.37 -24.41
C TRP A 559 5.55 -12.19 -24.08
N ARG A 560 6.61 -11.99 -24.87
CA ARG A 560 7.52 -10.84 -24.75
C ARG A 560 8.07 -10.49 -26.12
N ALA A 561 7.92 -9.24 -26.55
CA ALA A 561 8.61 -8.71 -27.72
C ALA A 561 9.27 -7.38 -27.37
N VAL A 562 10.49 -7.18 -27.86
CA VAL A 562 11.25 -5.93 -27.71
C VAL A 562 11.83 -5.55 -29.05
N ASP A 563 11.68 -4.28 -29.44
CA ASP A 563 12.36 -3.74 -30.60
C ASP A 563 13.58 -2.89 -30.23
N GLN A 564 14.49 -2.76 -31.19
CA GLN A 564 15.59 -1.82 -31.11
C GLN A 564 15.88 -1.26 -32.50
N LYS A 565 15.74 0.06 -32.65
CA LYS A 565 15.97 0.74 -33.91
C LYS A 565 17.46 1.01 -34.14
N TYR A 566 17.96 0.64 -35.32
CA TYR A 566 19.31 0.90 -35.79
C TYR A 566 19.28 1.55 -37.16
N ALA A 567 19.25 2.89 -37.22
CA ALA A 567 19.29 3.71 -38.43
C ALA A 567 18.27 3.34 -39.55
N GLN A 568 18.47 2.24 -40.26
CA GLN A 568 17.60 1.72 -41.34
C GLN A 568 17.10 0.29 -41.09
N SER A 569 17.44 -0.31 -39.96
CA SER A 569 17.00 -1.66 -39.56
C SER A 569 16.41 -1.64 -38.16
N THR A 570 15.48 -2.55 -37.89
CA THR A 570 14.95 -2.80 -36.55
C THR A 570 15.34 -4.21 -36.14
N GLN A 571 16.05 -4.34 -35.03
CA GLN A 571 16.26 -5.62 -34.40
C GLN A 571 15.05 -5.95 -33.53
N TRP A 572 14.54 -7.17 -33.64
CA TRP A 572 13.47 -7.69 -32.82
C TRP A 572 13.99 -8.83 -31.96
N ASN A 573 13.65 -8.80 -30.67
CA ASN A 573 13.82 -9.91 -29.76
C ASN A 573 12.43 -10.42 -29.35
N ILE A 574 12.07 -11.60 -29.84
CA ILE A 574 10.74 -12.17 -29.70
C ILE A 574 10.82 -13.47 -28.90
N SER A 575 10.13 -13.48 -27.77
CA SER A 575 10.00 -14.64 -26.87
C SER A 575 8.62 -15.25 -27.03
N TRP A 576 8.60 -16.56 -27.24
CA TRP A 576 7.42 -17.32 -27.58
C TRP A 576 7.22 -18.48 -26.61
N ILE A 577 5.98 -18.95 -26.53
CA ILE A 577 5.59 -20.15 -25.82
C ILE A 577 4.64 -20.99 -26.68
N ALA A 578 4.87 -22.30 -26.71
CA ALA A 578 4.03 -23.28 -27.36
C ALA A 578 3.00 -23.87 -26.39
N SER A 579 2.00 -24.57 -26.95
CA SER A 579 0.93 -25.22 -26.19
C SER A 579 1.38 -26.41 -25.33
N ASP A 580 2.61 -26.89 -25.52
CA ASP A 580 3.25 -27.94 -24.71
C ASP A 580 4.24 -27.39 -23.66
N ASP A 581 4.11 -26.09 -23.33
CA ASP A 581 4.99 -25.33 -22.43
C ASP A 581 6.44 -25.19 -22.93
N ALA A 582 6.77 -25.61 -24.15
CA ALA A 582 8.06 -25.30 -24.73
C ALA A 582 8.16 -23.79 -24.99
N ALA A 583 9.21 -23.15 -24.47
CA ALA A 583 9.43 -21.73 -24.62
C ALA A 583 10.84 -21.42 -25.11
N GLY A 584 10.98 -20.31 -25.83
CA GLY A 584 12.26 -19.83 -26.30
C GLY A 584 12.20 -18.40 -26.79
N TRP A 585 13.32 -17.93 -27.32
CA TRP A 585 13.45 -16.58 -27.86
C TRP A 585 14.21 -16.59 -29.18
N VAL A 586 13.93 -15.61 -30.02
CA VAL A 586 14.53 -15.42 -31.35
C VAL A 586 14.88 -13.95 -31.53
N THR A 587 16.13 -13.68 -31.91
CA THR A 587 16.59 -12.35 -32.31
C THR A 587 16.84 -12.32 -33.81
N PHE A 588 16.38 -11.27 -34.49
CA PHE A 588 16.59 -11.06 -35.92
C PHE A 588 16.53 -9.57 -36.27
N ASN A 589 17.10 -9.21 -37.42
CA ASN A 589 17.07 -7.84 -37.95
C ASN A 589 16.12 -7.75 -39.14
N MET A 590 15.33 -6.68 -39.18
CA MET A 590 14.44 -6.34 -40.29
C MET A 590 14.90 -5.05 -40.96
N THR A 591 15.14 -5.08 -42.27
CA THR A 591 15.65 -3.93 -43.05
C THR A 591 14.61 -3.30 -43.98
N GLY A 592 13.38 -3.81 -43.98
CA GLY A 592 12.29 -3.37 -44.86
C GLY A 592 11.08 -4.29 -44.75
N THR A 593 10.23 -4.31 -45.79
CA THR A 593 9.05 -5.18 -45.83
C THR A 593 9.40 -6.67 -45.66
N PRO A 594 8.57 -7.49 -45.00
CA PRO A 594 8.89 -8.88 -44.70
C PRO A 594 9.15 -9.73 -45.96
N THR A 595 10.42 -10.04 -46.24
CA THR A 595 10.86 -10.96 -47.30
C THR A 595 12.05 -11.78 -46.81
N GLN A 596 12.40 -12.85 -47.54
CA GLN A 596 13.56 -13.67 -47.21
C GLN A 596 14.88 -12.88 -47.12
N GLU A 597 15.04 -11.82 -47.91
CA GLU A 597 16.24 -10.97 -47.90
C GLU A 597 16.24 -9.93 -46.76
N ASN A 598 15.06 -9.43 -46.40
CA ASN A 598 14.90 -8.37 -45.40
C ASN A 598 14.78 -8.91 -43.97
N CYS A 599 14.35 -10.15 -43.80
CA CYS A 599 14.26 -10.85 -42.50
C CYS A 599 15.57 -11.62 -42.24
N GLN A 600 16.50 -11.01 -41.52
CA GLN A 600 17.82 -11.57 -41.26
C GLN A 600 17.90 -12.19 -39.86
N PHE A 601 17.84 -13.52 -39.80
CA PHE A 601 18.02 -14.27 -38.55
C PHE A 601 19.38 -13.98 -37.91
N ASP A 602 19.41 -13.76 -36.59
CA ASP A 602 20.65 -13.58 -35.83
C ASP A 602 20.91 -14.79 -34.91
N LYS A 603 20.06 -14.98 -33.88
CA LYS A 603 20.26 -16.02 -32.85
C LYS A 603 18.94 -16.49 -32.26
N LYS A 604 18.98 -17.64 -31.58
CA LYS A 604 17.86 -18.20 -30.82
C LYS A 604 18.34 -18.87 -29.55
N GLY A 605 17.44 -19.01 -28.59
CA GLY A 605 17.63 -19.78 -27.37
C GLY A 605 16.34 -20.41 -26.87
N THR A 606 16.46 -21.24 -25.85
CA THR A 606 15.35 -21.86 -25.11
C THR A 606 15.37 -21.36 -23.68
N TYR A 607 14.20 -21.31 -23.04
CA TYR A 607 14.13 -21.07 -21.60
C TYR A 607 14.21 -22.40 -20.84
N ASP A 608 15.03 -22.44 -19.79
CA ASP A 608 15.18 -23.60 -18.91
C ASP A 608 14.23 -23.53 -17.68
N GLU A 609 13.52 -22.41 -17.50
CA GLU A 609 12.65 -22.09 -16.36
C GLU A 609 11.13 -22.07 -16.71
N THR A 610 10.28 -22.04 -15.68
CA THR A 610 8.82 -22.24 -15.74
C THR A 610 8.05 -21.03 -16.30
N VAL A 611 8.03 -20.89 -17.62
CA VAL A 611 7.00 -20.12 -18.33
C VAL A 611 5.82 -21.05 -18.60
N SER A 612 4.61 -20.65 -18.19
CA SER A 612 3.41 -21.49 -18.29
C SER A 612 2.51 -21.00 -19.41
N TYR A 613 2.06 -21.92 -20.26
CA TYR A 613 1.12 -21.62 -21.33
C TYR A 613 -0.29 -21.48 -20.76
N ASN A 614 -0.90 -20.30 -20.92
CA ASN A 614 -2.32 -20.12 -20.61
C ASN A 614 -2.94 -18.95 -21.38
N ARG A 615 -3.62 -19.24 -22.49
CA ARG A 615 -4.29 -18.23 -23.32
C ARG A 615 -5.55 -17.63 -22.69
N ASP A 616 -6.26 -18.42 -21.89
CA ASP A 616 -7.56 -18.01 -21.34
C ASP A 616 -7.43 -16.93 -20.26
N LEU A 617 -6.22 -16.76 -19.72
CA LEU A 617 -5.89 -15.76 -18.71
C LEU A 617 -5.18 -14.52 -19.29
N ILE A 618 -5.03 -14.41 -20.62
CA ILE A 618 -4.48 -13.20 -21.23
C ILE A 618 -5.58 -12.12 -21.26
N PRO A 619 -5.36 -10.95 -20.64
CA PRO A 619 -6.38 -9.91 -20.57
C PRO A 619 -6.62 -9.26 -21.95
N GLN A 620 -7.76 -8.57 -22.07
CA GLN A 620 -8.01 -7.70 -23.21
C GLN A 620 -7.17 -6.43 -23.07
N VAL A 621 -6.63 -5.92 -24.18
CA VAL A 621 -5.67 -4.81 -24.15
C VAL A 621 -5.95 -3.79 -25.25
N LEU A 622 -5.51 -2.56 -25.01
CA LEU A 622 -5.40 -1.55 -26.03
C LEU A 622 -4.32 -1.92 -27.05
N ASN A 623 -4.49 -1.47 -28.29
CA ASN A 623 -3.43 -1.59 -29.30
C ASN A 623 -2.23 -0.74 -28.88
N LEU A 624 -1.02 -1.19 -29.20
CA LEU A 624 0.21 -0.47 -28.86
C LEU A 624 0.20 0.95 -29.41
N SER A 625 -0.29 1.14 -30.64
CA SER A 625 -0.48 2.47 -31.24
C SER A 625 -1.36 3.42 -30.42
N THR A 626 -2.40 2.93 -29.74
CA THR A 626 -3.26 3.75 -28.88
C THR A 626 -2.48 4.24 -27.65
N ILE A 627 -1.70 3.34 -27.03
CA ILE A 627 -0.83 3.66 -25.89
C ILE A 627 0.24 4.66 -26.33
N GLU A 628 0.92 4.40 -27.44
CA GLU A 628 1.93 5.30 -28.02
C GLU A 628 1.37 6.71 -28.27
N ASN A 629 0.18 6.83 -28.84
CA ASN A 629 -0.48 8.12 -29.07
C ASN A 629 -0.85 8.85 -27.77
N SER A 630 -1.27 8.12 -26.72
CA SER A 630 -1.55 8.70 -25.40
C SER A 630 -0.27 9.25 -24.76
N LEU A 631 0.83 8.50 -24.82
CA LEU A 631 2.14 8.91 -24.29
C LEU A 631 2.74 10.11 -25.04
N LEU A 632 2.40 10.24 -26.33
CA LEU A 632 2.84 11.35 -27.18
C LEU A 632 2.12 12.68 -26.87
N ASP A 633 0.97 12.64 -26.21
CA ASP A 633 0.21 13.85 -25.89
C ASP A 633 0.90 14.68 -24.80
N VAL A 634 1.52 15.79 -25.22
CA VAL A 634 2.23 16.73 -24.36
C VAL A 634 1.34 17.35 -23.27
N ASN A 635 0.01 17.40 -23.47
CA ASN A 635 -0.90 17.90 -22.44
C ASN A 635 -1.13 16.86 -21.33
N ARG A 636 -0.96 15.58 -21.64
CA ARG A 636 -1.06 14.46 -20.68
C ARG A 636 0.27 14.23 -19.98
N PHE A 637 1.34 14.08 -20.76
CA PHE A 637 2.67 13.70 -20.27
C PHE A 637 3.78 14.61 -20.85
N PRO A 638 3.89 15.86 -20.38
CA PRO A 638 4.86 16.82 -20.93
C PRO A 638 6.31 16.34 -20.80
N SER A 639 6.64 15.61 -19.74
CA SER A 639 8.00 15.11 -19.48
C SER A 639 8.50 14.10 -20.52
N LEU A 640 7.58 13.36 -21.17
CA LEU A 640 7.93 12.34 -22.16
C LEU A 640 8.36 12.93 -23.50
N SER A 641 7.91 14.16 -23.80
CA SER A 641 8.26 14.89 -25.02
C SER A 641 9.34 15.95 -24.75
N SER A 642 10.48 15.50 -24.26
CA SER A 642 11.63 16.33 -23.89
C SER A 642 12.94 15.71 -24.40
N ASN A 643 14.05 16.46 -24.37
CA ASN A 643 15.36 15.91 -24.77
C ASN A 643 15.79 14.71 -23.91
N ASP A 644 15.37 14.70 -22.64
CA ASP A 644 15.63 13.63 -21.69
C ASP A 644 14.48 12.59 -21.62
N GLY A 645 13.41 12.79 -22.41
CA GLY A 645 12.27 11.90 -22.51
C GLY A 645 12.43 10.82 -23.59
N VAL A 646 11.32 10.18 -23.95
CA VAL A 646 11.29 9.10 -24.97
C VAL A 646 10.96 9.64 -26.36
N PHE A 647 10.30 10.79 -26.44
CA PHE A 647 9.96 11.47 -27.70
C PHE A 647 10.73 12.77 -27.87
N THR A 648 11.18 13.01 -29.09
CA THR A 648 11.67 14.32 -29.54
C THR A 648 10.55 15.36 -29.48
N SER A 649 10.94 16.65 -29.43
CA SER A 649 9.99 17.78 -29.52
C SER A 649 9.15 17.82 -30.80
N SER A 650 9.56 17.09 -31.85
CA SER A 650 8.80 16.89 -33.09
C SER A 650 7.77 15.76 -33.03
N GLY A 651 7.67 15.04 -31.91
CA GLY A 651 6.72 13.95 -31.72
C GLY A 651 7.13 12.64 -32.38
N VAL A 652 8.44 12.36 -32.45
CA VAL A 652 8.99 11.09 -32.95
C VAL A 652 9.90 10.49 -31.89
N TYR A 653 9.95 9.16 -31.79
CA TYR A 653 10.90 8.46 -30.92
C TYR A 653 12.36 8.87 -31.18
N HIS A 654 13.15 8.92 -30.11
CA HIS A 654 14.60 8.94 -30.22
C HIS A 654 15.12 7.64 -30.85
N GLN A 655 16.27 7.69 -31.51
CA GLN A 655 16.81 6.53 -32.21
C GLN A 655 17.21 5.41 -31.23
N GLU A 656 17.60 5.78 -30.01
CA GLU A 656 18.02 4.87 -28.95
C GLU A 656 16.83 4.26 -28.19
N THR A 657 15.60 4.72 -28.45
CA THR A 657 14.41 4.22 -27.75
C THR A 657 14.05 2.82 -28.22
N ARG A 658 13.77 1.96 -27.25
CA ARG A 658 13.27 0.59 -27.39
C ARG A 658 11.87 0.53 -26.81
N ILE A 659 10.98 -0.16 -27.49
CA ILE A 659 9.65 -0.46 -26.97
C ILE A 659 9.43 -1.97 -26.93
N GLY A 660 8.72 -2.42 -25.90
CA GLY A 660 8.30 -3.78 -25.82
C GLY A 660 7.01 -3.94 -25.04
N TYR A 661 6.48 -5.16 -25.05
CA TYR A 661 5.38 -5.56 -24.18
C TYR A 661 5.72 -6.89 -23.49
N LEU A 662 5.09 -7.14 -22.35
CA LEU A 662 5.23 -8.35 -21.55
C LEU A 662 3.85 -8.86 -21.14
N VAL A 663 3.62 -10.15 -21.33
CA VAL A 663 2.42 -10.85 -20.88
C VAL A 663 2.81 -11.85 -19.80
N VAL A 664 2.16 -11.75 -18.66
CA VAL A 664 2.38 -12.66 -17.54
C VAL A 664 1.03 -13.27 -17.15
N VAL A 665 0.99 -14.59 -17.05
CA VAL A 665 -0.21 -15.35 -16.68
C VAL A 665 0.01 -16.11 -15.37
N PRO A 666 -1.03 -16.29 -14.54
CA PRO A 666 -0.94 -17.02 -13.28
C PRO A 666 -0.35 -18.42 -13.45
N GLY A 667 0.60 -18.78 -12.58
CA GLY A 667 1.31 -20.07 -12.63
C GLY A 667 2.62 -20.03 -13.41
N SER A 668 3.02 -18.88 -13.95
CA SER A 668 4.40 -18.61 -14.36
C SER A 668 5.27 -18.34 -13.11
N GLY A 669 6.58 -18.57 -13.18
CA GLY A 669 7.51 -18.28 -12.06
C GLY A 669 7.65 -16.78 -11.71
N ILE A 670 6.91 -15.92 -12.40
CA ILE A 670 7.03 -14.45 -12.44
C ILE A 670 5.90 -13.78 -11.63
N ASN A 671 5.20 -14.54 -10.78
CA ASN A 671 3.99 -14.10 -10.08
C ASN A 671 4.20 -13.03 -8.99
N SER A 672 5.45 -12.72 -8.60
CA SER A 672 5.72 -11.67 -7.60
C SER A 672 5.30 -10.28 -8.12
N ILE A 673 5.63 -9.97 -9.38
CA ILE A 673 5.35 -8.66 -10.00
C ILE A 673 3.84 -8.42 -10.24
N LEU A 674 3.05 -9.50 -10.34
CA LEU A 674 1.65 -9.46 -10.77
C LEU A 674 0.69 -8.85 -9.74
N SER A 675 0.98 -8.90 -8.43
CA SER A 675 0.02 -8.49 -7.40
C SER A 675 -0.31 -6.99 -7.40
N ASN A 676 0.48 -6.19 -8.12
CA ASN A 676 0.35 -4.73 -8.16
C ASN A 676 -0.18 -4.20 -9.51
N ILE A 677 -0.34 -5.06 -10.53
CA ILE A 677 -0.61 -4.64 -11.92
C ILE A 677 -1.97 -5.18 -12.44
N GLY A 678 -2.70 -5.98 -11.66
CA GLY A 678 -4.03 -6.46 -12.07
C GLY A 678 -4.77 -7.24 -10.99
N ASP A 679 -6.02 -7.61 -11.28
CA ASP A 679 -6.80 -8.49 -10.41
C ASP A 679 -6.17 -9.89 -10.44
N ALA A 680 -5.85 -10.45 -9.27
CA ALA A 680 -5.01 -11.66 -9.12
C ALA A 680 -5.59 -12.95 -9.75
N THR A 681 -6.78 -12.86 -10.34
CA THR A 681 -7.47 -13.94 -11.05
C THR A 681 -7.10 -14.03 -12.53
N ASP A 682 -6.72 -12.92 -13.16
CA ASP A 682 -6.38 -12.82 -14.57
C ASP A 682 -4.88 -12.48 -14.74
N GLY A 683 -4.31 -12.73 -15.92
CA GLY A 683 -2.93 -12.30 -16.23
C GLY A 683 -2.81 -10.80 -16.41
N ALA A 684 -1.59 -10.29 -16.45
CA ALA A 684 -1.31 -8.88 -16.74
C ALA A 684 -0.56 -8.75 -18.08
N THR A 685 -0.84 -7.65 -18.79
CA THR A 685 -0.07 -7.26 -19.96
C THR A 685 0.43 -5.84 -19.76
N THR A 686 1.75 -5.64 -19.87
CA THR A 686 2.39 -4.34 -19.72
C THR A 686 3.13 -3.95 -20.99
N VAL A 687 3.29 -2.64 -21.19
CA VAL A 687 4.14 -2.03 -22.21
C VAL A 687 5.28 -1.32 -21.51
N ASP A 688 6.52 -1.60 -21.93
CA ASP A 688 7.71 -0.95 -21.42
C ASP A 688 8.44 -0.20 -22.53
N ILE A 689 8.95 0.99 -22.19
CA ILE A 689 9.77 1.82 -23.06
C ILE A 689 11.06 2.11 -22.33
N SER A 690 12.19 1.89 -23.00
CA SER A 690 13.52 2.17 -22.45
C SER A 690 14.36 2.97 -23.43
N ARG A 691 15.22 3.85 -22.92
CA ARG A 691 16.16 4.64 -23.72
C ARG A 691 17.46 4.79 -22.94
N GLU A 692 18.58 4.50 -23.59
CA GLU A 692 19.93 4.63 -23.04
C GLU A 692 20.77 5.46 -24.00
N TRP A 693 21.44 6.50 -23.51
CA TRP A 693 22.31 7.33 -24.34
C TRP A 693 23.41 8.00 -23.51
N THR A 694 24.46 8.46 -24.20
CA THR A 694 25.54 9.22 -23.58
C THR A 694 25.56 10.63 -24.17
N GLU A 695 25.53 11.65 -23.31
CA GLU A 695 25.54 13.06 -23.70
C GLU A 695 26.41 13.87 -22.72
N ASP A 696 27.30 14.70 -23.25
CA ASP A 696 28.18 15.58 -22.46
C ASP A 696 28.98 14.89 -21.33
N GLY A 697 29.33 13.61 -21.52
CA GLY A 697 30.07 12.81 -20.53
C GLY A 697 29.19 12.15 -19.47
N TRP A 698 27.87 12.29 -19.57
CA TRP A 698 26.91 11.59 -18.72
C TRP A 698 26.31 10.41 -19.48
N ASN A 699 26.23 9.26 -18.81
CA ASN A 699 25.37 8.16 -19.25
C ASN A 699 23.98 8.40 -18.68
N LYS A 700 22.96 8.29 -19.51
CA LYS A 700 21.56 8.59 -19.20
C LYS A 700 20.70 7.38 -19.55
N GLN A 701 19.74 7.08 -18.69
CA GLN A 701 18.78 6.01 -18.87
C GLN A 701 17.38 6.51 -18.51
N PHE A 702 16.40 6.18 -19.34
CA PHE A 702 14.99 6.45 -19.09
C PHE A 702 14.20 5.16 -19.29
N ASN A 703 13.42 4.75 -18.29
CA ASN A 703 12.56 3.58 -18.33
C ASN A 703 11.14 3.98 -17.96
N LEU A 704 10.13 3.49 -18.69
CA LEU A 704 8.71 3.73 -18.43
C LEU A 704 7.94 2.44 -18.58
N VAL A 705 6.94 2.25 -17.72
CA VAL A 705 6.01 1.12 -17.79
C VAL A 705 4.58 1.63 -17.79
N ALA A 706 3.76 1.08 -18.67
CA ALA A 706 2.33 1.31 -18.76
C ALA A 706 1.57 -0.02 -18.72
N ASP A 707 0.36 0.02 -18.20
CA ASP A 707 -0.59 -1.09 -18.24
C ASP A 707 -1.28 -1.10 -19.61
N ALA A 708 -1.26 -2.24 -20.29
CA ALA A 708 -1.85 -2.36 -21.61
C ALA A 708 -3.38 -2.49 -21.58
N THR A 709 -3.96 -2.85 -20.43
CA THR A 709 -5.41 -3.07 -20.29
C THR A 709 -6.20 -1.78 -20.24
N ASP A 710 -5.62 -0.70 -19.71
CA ASP A 710 -6.26 0.62 -19.60
C ASP A 710 -5.40 1.76 -20.19
N GLY A 711 -4.15 1.50 -20.58
CA GLY A 711 -3.24 2.50 -21.12
C GLY A 711 -2.63 3.43 -20.07
N ARG A 712 -2.87 3.17 -18.78
CA ARG A 712 -2.37 3.95 -17.67
C ARG A 712 -0.86 3.79 -17.53
N VAL A 713 -0.15 4.90 -17.38
CA VAL A 713 1.26 4.89 -16.98
C VAL A 713 1.36 4.48 -15.52
N ILE A 714 2.11 3.41 -15.26
CA ILE A 714 2.41 2.94 -13.90
C ILE A 714 3.50 3.82 -13.28
N GLY A 715 4.50 4.17 -14.07
CA GLY A 715 5.58 5.05 -13.65
C GLY A 715 6.71 5.14 -14.67
N TRP A 716 7.67 6.01 -14.37
CA TRP A 716 8.92 6.11 -15.10
C TRP A 716 10.09 6.41 -14.16
N ASN A 717 11.29 6.05 -14.59
CA ASN A 717 12.54 6.33 -13.92
C ASN A 717 13.52 6.93 -14.93
N TYR A 718 14.05 8.10 -14.62
CA TYR A 718 15.14 8.75 -15.33
C TYR A 718 16.37 8.79 -14.43
N VAL A 719 17.50 8.31 -14.92
CA VAL A 719 18.77 8.27 -14.18
C VAL A 719 19.88 8.77 -15.08
N MET A 720 20.83 9.51 -14.51
CA MET A 720 22.07 9.85 -15.17
C MET A 720 23.26 9.84 -14.23
N ASN A 721 24.41 9.40 -14.75
CA ASN A 721 25.67 9.32 -14.02
C ASN A 721 26.88 9.72 -14.87
N THR A 722 27.95 10.22 -14.22
CA THR A 722 29.23 10.62 -14.85
C THR A 722 30.26 9.52 -14.90
#